data_AF-A0A645A132-F1
#
_entry.id   AF-A0A645A132-F1
#
_cell.length_a   1.000
_cell.length_b   1.000
_cell.length_c   1.000
_cell.angle_alpha   90.00
_cell.angle_beta   90.00
_cell.angle_gamma   90.00
#
_symmetry.space_group_name_H-M   'P 1'
#
loop_
_entity.id
_entity.type
_entity.pdbx_description
1 polymer ?
#
loop_
_entity_poly.entity_id
_entity_poly.type
_entity_poly.pdbx_seq_one_letter_code
_entity_poly.pdbx_strand_id
1 'polypeptide(L)'
;MSTGAMRRAQLVTPFGVGAMSVLVNGTSVITAGLDHWYEPDDASSLALEEYQEHDWRLEARLRVSEFRLPPDYRYQGQGNDNRNVKLTVPVLRFPRWCFCMFCKRLELSTLTMQQAVVCKDKKHAHWKYKPRMSQVPFVAVCADGHLDDFPFDKWVHRAHRPSCNGTLRLKSLGGGGLEGQRVVCDGCQKERTLRGITEARFVNGEEHTNLSDQLSSPGDPYLCTGARPWLAELDGACGQPMRGALRAAGNVYFPKVESSIYLPREEGAVSAEMHDLMRHPAVSTTMRTLHSIFGSGLDVEMLRAQLLKNVPPELFGPMSDEELIAGYRDLLGVGEDEPESGEDSDTELLTGDDEWRYPEFQHIRETPKDDHLTATNPGIHPDLDRHLERVRSVDVLRETRALRGFTRVRDDVLKLSAGKALLRREPLPPVQDWLPAYVVKGEGIYFELDPARLAAWETRAEVQARAHKITDHYGQVTSQRGLQNRALTPRFVLLHTLGHLLINELVFACGYSSASLRERLYVSTTAGREMAGLLVYTAAGDSEGTMGGLVRMARPDNLRSVFASAISDARWCSTDPVCMDAGEKGQGPDSCNLAACHGCALLPETSCEEFNRFLDRGLVVGTFADPALGYFSTFA
;
A
#
# COMPACT_ATOMS: atom_id res chain seq x y z
N MET A 1 21.90 5.82 18.90
CA MET A 1 21.57 5.02 17.71
C MET A 1 20.97 5.95 16.68
N SER A 2 21.67 6.14 15.57
CA SER A 2 21.26 6.92 14.40
C SER A 2 20.63 6.04 13.30
N THR A 3 20.61 4.73 13.48
CA THR A 3 20.13 3.74 12.52
C THR A 3 19.05 2.84 13.13
N GLY A 4 18.26 2.21 12.27
CA GLY A 4 17.26 1.20 12.60
C GLY A 4 17.16 0.17 11.48
N ALA A 5 16.61 -1.02 11.78
CA ALA A 5 16.38 -2.07 10.81
C ALA A 5 14.90 -2.09 10.40
N MET A 6 14.63 -2.25 9.11
CA MET A 6 13.30 -2.34 8.53
C MET A 6 13.36 -3.31 7.34
N ARG A 7 12.28 -4.06 7.08
CA ARG A 7 12.21 -4.95 5.91
C ARG A 7 12.05 -4.12 4.63
N ARG A 8 12.58 -4.58 3.50
CA ARG A 8 12.47 -3.83 2.23
C ARG A 8 11.02 -3.62 1.80
N ALA A 9 10.17 -4.64 1.91
CA ALA A 9 8.75 -4.52 1.56
C ALA A 9 8.06 -3.39 2.35
N GLN A 10 8.45 -3.21 3.62
CA GLN A 10 7.92 -2.15 4.47
C GLN A 10 8.29 -0.74 3.99
N LEU A 11 9.38 -0.58 3.23
CA LEU A 11 9.78 0.70 2.62
C LEU A 11 8.98 1.04 1.34
N VAL A 12 8.08 0.16 0.90
CA VAL A 12 7.08 0.45 -0.11
C VAL A 12 5.71 0.56 0.55
N THR A 13 5.34 -0.41 1.39
CA THR A 13 4.14 -0.35 2.22
C THR A 13 4.32 -1.15 3.51
N PRO A 14 4.01 -0.59 4.71
CA PRO A 14 3.30 0.68 4.94
C PRO A 14 4.21 1.89 5.20
N PHE A 15 5.53 1.73 5.28
CA PHE A 15 6.49 2.76 5.72
C PHE A 15 7.33 3.37 4.59
N GLY A 16 6.73 3.51 3.39
CA GLY A 16 7.39 4.13 2.25
C GLY A 16 7.64 5.63 2.40
N VAL A 17 8.03 6.28 1.31
CA VAL A 17 8.36 7.72 1.31
C VAL A 17 7.25 8.54 1.95
N GLY A 18 7.62 9.46 2.85
CA GLY A 18 6.68 10.29 3.59
C GLY A 18 5.96 9.60 4.75
N ALA A 19 6.03 8.27 4.89
CA ALA A 19 5.42 7.58 6.01
C ALA A 19 6.21 7.82 7.31
N MET A 20 5.49 7.90 8.43
CA MET A 20 6.12 7.90 9.76
C MET A 20 6.23 6.48 10.31
N SER A 21 7.34 6.19 10.96
CA SER A 21 7.56 4.95 11.70
C SER A 21 8.25 5.23 13.04
N VAL A 22 8.19 4.26 13.95
CA VAL A 22 8.84 4.36 15.27
C VAL A 22 9.93 3.32 15.35
N LEU A 23 11.17 3.77 15.51
CA LEU A 23 12.31 2.88 15.69
C LEU A 23 12.25 2.20 17.07
N VAL A 24 12.97 1.09 17.22
CA VAL A 24 13.04 0.30 18.49
C VAL A 24 13.41 1.15 19.70
N ASN A 25 14.17 2.23 19.51
CA ASN A 25 14.56 3.16 20.57
C ASN A 25 13.49 4.20 20.93
N GLY A 26 12.29 4.11 20.36
CA GLY A 26 11.15 5.02 20.56
C GLY A 26 11.21 6.31 19.76
N THR A 27 12.23 6.52 18.91
CA THR A 27 12.33 7.73 18.08
C THR A 27 11.41 7.60 16.88
N SER A 28 10.57 8.62 16.67
CA SER A 28 9.69 8.76 15.52
C SER A 28 10.48 9.35 14.35
N VAL A 29 10.42 8.68 13.22
CA VAL A 29 11.10 9.09 11.99
C VAL A 29 10.14 9.12 10.82
N ILE A 30 10.49 9.86 9.78
CA ILE A 30 9.80 9.90 8.49
C ILE A 30 10.76 9.45 7.39
N THR A 31 10.32 8.56 6.51
CA THR A 31 11.12 8.04 5.39
C THR A 31 11.34 9.15 4.35
N ALA A 32 12.60 9.42 3.99
CA ALA A 32 12.95 10.52 3.09
C ALA A 32 12.59 10.22 1.63
N GLY A 33 12.56 11.29 0.82
CA GLY A 33 12.31 11.24 -0.62
C GLY A 33 13.27 10.35 -1.40
N LEU A 34 12.83 9.93 -2.59
CA LEU A 34 13.58 9.08 -3.51
C LEU A 34 14.87 9.72 -4.02
N ASP A 35 14.97 11.07 -3.96
CA ASP A 35 16.16 11.83 -4.37
C ASP A 35 17.44 11.36 -3.64
N HIS A 36 17.28 10.82 -2.43
CA HIS A 36 18.37 10.41 -1.56
C HIS A 36 18.50 8.89 -1.43
N TRP A 37 17.74 8.13 -2.23
CA TRP A 37 17.89 6.68 -2.28
C TRP A 37 19.09 6.36 -3.18
N TYR A 38 19.91 5.40 -2.77
CA TYR A 38 21.13 4.99 -3.49
C TYR A 38 22.24 6.05 -3.54
N GLU A 39 22.42 6.86 -2.48
CA GLU A 39 23.62 7.67 -2.29
C GLU A 39 24.71 6.83 -1.57
N PRO A 40 25.71 6.26 -2.28
CA PRO A 40 26.81 5.54 -1.65
C PRO A 40 27.85 6.50 -1.04
N ASP A 41 28.67 6.00 -0.13
CA ASP A 41 29.89 6.70 0.32
C ASP A 41 30.92 6.85 -0.83
N ASP A 42 30.93 5.90 -1.76
CA ASP A 42 31.79 5.87 -2.96
C ASP A 42 30.94 5.55 -4.20
N ALA A 43 30.83 6.51 -5.13
CA ALA A 43 30.04 6.37 -6.35
C ALA A 43 30.45 5.17 -7.22
N SER A 44 31.73 4.76 -7.18
CA SER A 44 32.22 3.61 -7.95
C SER A 44 31.73 2.26 -7.42
N SER A 45 31.18 2.24 -6.21
CA SER A 45 30.60 1.05 -5.58
C SER A 45 29.13 0.82 -5.91
N LEU A 46 28.44 1.79 -6.52
CA LEU A 46 27.01 1.66 -6.80
C LEU A 46 26.78 0.84 -8.08
N ALA A 47 26.10 -0.29 -7.94
CA ALA A 47 25.60 -1.10 -9.03
C ALA A 47 24.06 -1.08 -8.99
N LEU A 48 23.46 -0.06 -9.63
CA LEU A 48 22.01 0.15 -9.60
C LEU A 48 21.23 -1.00 -10.23
N GLU A 49 21.86 -1.74 -11.15
CA GLU A 49 21.26 -2.83 -11.90
C GLU A 49 20.82 -3.98 -11.00
N GLU A 50 21.44 -4.15 -9.83
CA GLU A 50 21.02 -5.15 -8.82
C GLU A 50 19.68 -4.80 -8.14
N TYR A 51 19.25 -3.54 -8.24
CA TYR A 51 18.00 -3.06 -7.67
C TYR A 51 16.92 -2.84 -8.72
N GLN A 52 17.25 -2.87 -10.01
CA GLN A 52 16.28 -2.67 -11.09
C GLN A 52 15.37 -3.88 -11.23
N GLU A 53 14.07 -3.61 -11.36
CA GLU A 53 13.05 -4.61 -11.66
C GLU A 53 12.13 -4.08 -12.76
N HIS A 54 11.70 -4.99 -13.64
CA HIS A 54 10.88 -4.68 -14.80
C HIS A 54 9.56 -5.43 -14.75
N ASP A 55 8.50 -4.70 -15.09
CA ASP A 55 7.13 -5.21 -15.25
C ASP A 55 6.46 -4.34 -16.31
N TRP A 56 6.51 -4.80 -17.56
CA TRP A 56 6.10 -4.00 -18.73
C TRP A 56 4.69 -3.42 -18.59
N ARG A 57 3.78 -4.17 -17.96
CA ARG A 57 2.38 -3.81 -17.82
C ARG A 57 2.21 -2.74 -16.75
N LEU A 58 2.91 -2.88 -15.62
CA LEU A 58 2.89 -1.90 -14.54
C LEU A 58 3.66 -0.63 -14.91
N GLU A 59 4.77 -0.76 -15.65
CA GLU A 59 5.55 0.36 -16.20
C GLU A 59 4.69 1.20 -17.14
N ALA A 60 3.96 0.57 -18.07
CA ALA A 60 3.02 1.26 -18.96
C ALA A 60 1.91 1.97 -18.16
N ARG A 61 1.29 1.28 -17.19
CA ARG A 61 0.24 1.86 -16.33
C ARG A 61 0.73 3.05 -15.52
N LEU A 62 1.95 2.98 -14.99
CA LEU A 62 2.55 4.01 -14.11
C LEU A 62 3.42 5.02 -14.84
N ARG A 63 3.61 4.87 -16.16
CA ARG A 63 4.42 5.75 -17.02
C ARG A 63 5.82 5.96 -16.46
N VAL A 64 6.50 4.86 -16.17
CA VAL A 64 7.88 4.84 -15.68
C VAL A 64 8.73 3.95 -16.57
N SER A 65 10.02 4.22 -16.63
CA SER A 65 10.96 3.40 -17.40
C SER A 65 11.46 2.17 -16.64
N GLU A 66 11.34 2.18 -15.31
CA GLU A 66 11.78 1.07 -14.46
C GLU A 66 11.20 1.14 -13.04
N PHE A 67 11.29 0.03 -12.32
CA PHE A 67 11.14 0.00 -10.87
C PHE A 67 12.47 -0.24 -10.18
N ARG A 68 12.58 0.22 -8.92
CA ARG A 68 13.76 -0.05 -8.09
C ARG A 68 13.39 -0.63 -6.72
N LEU A 69 14.04 -1.72 -6.34
CA LEU A 69 13.96 -2.34 -5.04
C LEU A 69 14.66 -1.48 -3.98
N PRO A 70 14.02 -1.14 -2.84
CA PRO A 70 14.67 -0.38 -1.78
C PRO A 70 16.07 -0.94 -1.44
N PRO A 71 17.10 -0.10 -1.25
CA PRO A 71 18.45 -0.57 -1.05
C PRO A 71 18.55 -1.42 0.22
N ASP A 72 19.35 -2.49 0.16
CA ASP A 72 19.62 -3.35 1.30
C ASP A 72 20.98 -3.04 1.94
N TYR A 73 21.03 -3.05 3.27
CA TYR A 73 22.27 -2.75 3.98
C TYR A 73 23.18 -3.99 3.99
N ARG A 74 24.30 -3.91 3.26
CA ARG A 74 25.33 -4.96 3.22
C ARG A 74 26.57 -4.52 3.99
N TYR A 75 27.10 -5.42 4.82
CA TYR A 75 28.41 -5.22 5.43
C TYR A 75 29.51 -5.49 4.41
N GLN A 76 30.61 -4.75 4.51
CA GLN A 76 31.80 -5.02 3.72
C GLN A 76 32.40 -6.37 4.15
N GLY A 77 32.40 -7.34 3.23
CA GLY A 77 32.96 -8.67 3.44
C GLY A 77 34.49 -8.70 3.33
N GLN A 78 35.08 -9.90 3.42
CA GLN A 78 36.52 -10.12 3.18
C GLN A 78 36.86 -10.28 1.68
N GLY A 79 35.86 -10.36 0.80
CA GLY A 79 36.05 -10.44 -0.65
C GLY A 79 36.34 -9.08 -1.29
N ASN A 80 36.70 -9.10 -2.58
CA ASN A 80 36.96 -7.88 -3.35
C ASN A 80 35.69 -7.22 -3.93
N ASP A 81 34.52 -7.85 -3.80
CA ASP A 81 33.25 -7.26 -4.26
C ASP A 81 32.73 -6.27 -3.21
N ASN A 82 32.96 -4.99 -3.47
CA ASN A 82 32.51 -3.88 -2.64
C ASN A 82 31.24 -3.22 -3.20
N ARG A 83 30.55 -3.84 -4.16
CA ARG A 83 29.34 -3.24 -4.74
C ARG A 83 28.22 -3.14 -3.72
N ASN A 84 27.52 -2.01 -3.73
CA ASN A 84 26.31 -1.76 -2.95
C ASN A 84 26.45 -1.94 -1.42
N VAL A 85 27.67 -1.84 -0.89
CA VAL A 85 27.91 -1.94 0.57
C VAL A 85 27.48 -0.67 1.29
N LYS A 86 26.98 -0.81 2.52
CA LYS A 86 26.57 0.29 3.42
C LYS A 86 25.52 1.24 2.86
N LEU A 87 24.80 0.88 1.80
CA LEU A 87 23.65 1.64 1.35
C LEU A 87 22.58 1.68 2.45
N THR A 88 21.99 2.85 2.66
CA THR A 88 20.93 3.05 3.66
C THR A 88 19.79 3.85 3.04
N VAL A 89 18.57 3.63 3.53
CA VAL A 89 17.45 4.53 3.24
C VAL A 89 17.44 5.65 4.27
N PRO A 90 17.57 6.92 3.85
CA PRO A 90 17.60 8.03 4.78
C PRO A 90 16.23 8.24 5.44
N VAL A 91 16.27 8.55 6.73
CA VAL A 91 15.09 8.91 7.53
C VAL A 91 15.37 10.18 8.33
N LEU A 92 14.34 10.99 8.53
CA LEU A 92 14.44 12.24 9.28
C LEU A 92 13.67 12.14 10.59
N ARG A 93 14.17 12.78 11.66
CA ARG A 93 13.42 12.84 12.93
C ARG A 93 12.19 13.71 12.74
N PHE A 94 11.00 13.12 12.88
CA PHE A 94 9.74 13.84 12.77
C PHE A 94 8.64 13.22 13.65
N PRO A 95 7.82 14.01 14.36
CA PRO A 95 7.80 15.48 14.42
C PRO A 95 9.05 16.07 15.10
N ARG A 96 9.35 17.34 14.83
CA ARG A 96 10.48 18.07 15.42
C ARG A 96 10.19 18.54 16.85
N TRP A 97 8.93 18.82 17.16
CA TRP A 97 8.57 19.20 18.53
C TRP A 97 8.85 18.05 19.51
N CYS A 98 9.62 18.36 20.53
CA CYS A 98 9.92 17.45 21.63
C CYS A 98 9.45 18.08 22.95
N PHE A 99 9.07 17.26 23.92
CA PHE A 99 8.76 17.69 25.26
C PHE A 99 9.61 16.97 26.32
N CYS A 100 9.92 17.67 27.40
CA CYS A 100 10.62 17.10 28.54
C CYS A 100 9.62 16.35 29.44
N MET A 101 9.89 15.08 29.73
CA MET A 101 9.03 14.27 30.60
C MET A 101 8.88 14.83 32.02
N PHE A 102 9.87 15.57 32.50
CA PHE A 102 9.92 16.12 33.86
C PHE A 102 9.31 17.52 33.96
N CYS A 103 9.89 18.49 33.25
CA CYS A 103 9.46 19.89 33.35
C CYS A 103 8.40 20.29 32.31
N LYS A 104 8.03 19.38 31.40
CA LYS A 104 7.03 19.58 30.35
C LYS A 104 7.37 20.66 29.31
N ARG A 105 8.59 21.22 29.33
CA ARG A 105 9.08 22.17 28.32
C ARG A 105 8.99 21.57 26.92
N LEU A 106 8.44 22.33 25.99
CA LEU A 106 8.48 22.08 24.55
C LEU A 106 9.73 22.73 23.95
N GLU A 107 10.35 22.04 23.00
CA GLU A 107 11.48 22.53 22.21
C GLU A 107 11.32 22.01 20.77
N LEU A 108 11.47 22.88 19.79
CA LEU A 108 11.50 22.49 18.37
C LEU A 108 12.93 22.07 18.00
N SER A 109 13.13 20.81 17.60
CA SER A 109 14.43 20.33 17.13
C SER A 109 14.63 20.56 15.63
N THR A 110 15.83 20.30 15.13
CA THR A 110 16.10 20.22 13.68
C THR A 110 15.65 18.86 13.11
N LEU A 111 15.42 18.79 11.80
CA LEU A 111 15.15 17.54 11.05
C LEU A 111 16.42 16.69 10.93
N THR A 112 16.93 16.14 12.02
CA THR A 112 18.11 15.27 11.99
C THR A 112 18.08 14.24 13.11
N MET A 113 18.62 13.07 12.83
CA MET A 113 18.82 11.99 13.79
C MET A 113 20.19 12.01 14.46
N GLN A 114 21.12 12.83 13.98
CA GLN A 114 22.52 12.82 14.44
C GLN A 114 22.69 13.24 15.91
N GLN A 115 21.85 14.17 16.38
CA GLN A 115 21.97 14.72 17.74
C GLN A 115 20.75 14.36 18.58
N ALA A 116 20.97 13.91 19.82
CA ALA A 116 19.89 13.72 20.77
C ALA A 116 19.34 15.07 21.26
N VAL A 117 18.02 15.18 21.40
CA VAL A 117 17.38 16.39 21.96
C VAL A 117 17.40 16.28 23.48
N VAL A 118 18.04 17.25 24.14
CA VAL A 118 18.13 17.32 25.61
C VAL A 118 17.47 18.58 26.14
N CYS A 119 16.87 18.48 27.32
CA CYS A 119 16.16 19.59 27.93
C CYS A 119 17.13 20.64 28.47
N LYS A 120 17.00 21.88 28.00
CA LYS A 120 17.83 23.03 28.40
C LYS A 120 17.21 23.87 29.54
N ASP A 121 16.15 23.39 30.19
CA ASP A 121 15.49 24.11 31.27
C ASP A 121 16.41 24.28 32.49
N LYS A 122 16.35 25.44 33.15
CA LYS A 122 17.14 25.77 34.35
C LYS A 122 16.85 24.79 35.49
N LYS A 123 15.66 24.19 35.55
CA LYS A 123 15.29 23.14 36.52
C LYS A 123 16.20 21.91 36.48
N HIS A 124 16.91 21.69 35.37
CA HIS A 124 17.84 20.58 35.18
C HIS A 124 19.31 21.03 35.16
N ALA A 125 19.62 22.29 35.51
CA ALA A 125 20.98 22.81 35.46
C ALA A 125 21.96 22.04 36.35
N HIS A 126 21.49 21.57 37.51
CA HIS A 126 22.29 20.81 38.48
C HIS A 126 22.33 19.29 38.20
N TRP A 127 21.64 18.80 37.16
CA TRP A 127 21.60 17.37 36.88
C TRP A 127 22.87 16.95 36.14
N LYS A 128 23.53 15.88 36.60
CA LYS A 128 24.74 15.32 35.97
C LYS A 128 24.55 15.04 34.48
N TYR A 129 23.37 14.53 34.12
CA TYR A 129 22.95 14.32 32.73
C TYR A 129 21.63 15.03 32.50
N LYS A 130 21.58 15.89 31.47
CA LYS A 130 20.34 16.58 31.12
C LYS A 130 19.31 15.58 30.58
N PRO A 131 18.01 15.73 30.91
CA PRO A 131 16.97 14.84 30.42
C PRO A 131 16.92 14.79 28.91
N ARG A 132 16.87 13.59 28.33
CA ARG A 132 16.49 13.41 26.92
C ARG A 132 15.01 13.77 26.76
N MET A 133 14.69 14.50 25.71
CA MET A 133 13.32 14.89 25.37
C MET A 133 12.69 13.84 24.45
N SER A 134 11.37 13.66 24.60
CA SER A 134 10.57 12.76 23.78
C SER A 134 9.80 13.56 22.74
N GLN A 135 9.63 13.03 21.52
CA GLN A 135 8.82 13.69 20.50
C GLN A 135 7.35 13.76 20.91
N VAL A 136 6.69 14.87 20.60
CA VAL A 136 5.26 15.01 20.84
C VAL A 136 4.46 14.05 19.94
N PRO A 137 3.28 13.59 20.39
CA PRO A 137 2.44 12.71 19.57
C PRO A 137 1.58 13.47 18.55
N PHE A 138 1.83 14.76 18.30
CA PHE A 138 0.96 15.64 17.51
C PHE A 138 1.64 16.11 16.23
N VAL A 139 0.90 16.08 15.14
CA VAL A 139 1.27 16.60 13.82
C VAL A 139 0.09 17.38 13.23
N ALA A 140 0.32 18.08 12.13
CA ALA A 140 -0.73 18.73 11.36
C ALA A 140 -0.64 18.25 9.89
N VAL A 141 -1.77 17.93 9.28
CA VAL A 141 -1.87 17.37 7.92
C VAL A 141 -2.91 18.14 7.10
N CYS A 142 -2.82 18.08 5.77
CA CYS A 142 -3.88 18.57 4.87
C CYS A 142 -4.27 17.53 3.82
N ALA A 143 -5.38 17.78 3.12
CA ALA A 143 -5.92 16.88 2.09
C ALA A 143 -5.00 16.70 0.86
N ASP A 144 -4.17 17.70 0.53
CA ASP A 144 -3.18 17.59 -0.57
C ASP A 144 -1.96 16.70 -0.20
N GLY A 145 -1.97 16.09 0.97
CA GLY A 145 -0.91 15.20 1.41
C GLY A 145 0.27 15.90 2.07
N HIS A 146 0.21 17.18 2.45
CA HIS A 146 1.27 17.82 3.24
C HIS A 146 1.24 17.38 4.71
N LEU A 147 2.40 17.47 5.37
CA LEU A 147 2.59 17.11 6.78
C LEU A 147 3.50 18.15 7.44
N ASP A 148 3.09 18.69 8.57
CA ASP A 148 3.86 19.66 9.33
C ASP A 148 3.82 19.35 10.83
N ASP A 149 4.74 19.95 11.55
CA ASP A 149 4.71 20.04 13.00
C ASP A 149 3.44 20.75 13.47
N PHE A 150 2.83 20.26 14.56
CA PHE A 150 1.70 20.99 15.14
C PHE A 150 2.16 22.39 15.61
N PRO A 151 1.45 23.48 15.24
CA PRO A 151 1.94 24.84 15.46
C PRO A 151 1.66 25.33 16.90
N PHE A 152 2.35 24.74 17.90
CA PHE A 152 2.11 24.99 19.33
C PHE A 152 2.19 26.47 19.73
N ASP A 153 3.18 27.18 19.20
CA ASP A 153 3.42 28.61 19.44
C ASP A 153 2.29 29.47 18.87
N LYS A 154 1.87 29.21 17.63
CA LYS A 154 0.76 29.93 16.99
C LYS A 154 -0.58 29.61 17.69
N TRP A 155 -0.79 28.33 18.03
CA TRP A 155 -2.00 27.83 18.69
C TRP A 155 -2.26 28.49 20.04
N VAL A 156 -1.27 28.49 20.94
CA VAL A 156 -1.43 29.04 22.30
C VAL A 156 -1.60 30.55 22.30
N HIS A 157 -0.95 31.25 21.36
CA HIS A 157 -1.00 32.71 21.29
C HIS A 157 -2.19 33.26 20.49
N ARG A 158 -2.87 32.39 19.73
CA ARG A 158 -3.96 32.72 18.81
C ARG A 158 -3.54 33.69 17.70
N ALA A 159 -2.38 33.45 17.09
CA ALA A 159 -1.81 34.34 16.09
C ALA A 159 -0.91 33.57 15.13
N HIS A 160 -0.95 33.92 13.83
CA HIS A 160 -0.06 33.36 12.81
C HIS A 160 1.42 33.67 13.08
N ARG A 161 1.69 34.86 13.64
CA ARG A 161 3.00 35.37 13.98
C ARG A 161 2.99 35.88 15.43
N PRO A 162 3.19 35.00 16.42
CA PRO A 162 3.17 35.42 17.82
C PRO A 162 4.34 36.37 18.13
N SER A 163 4.06 37.44 18.88
CA SER A 163 5.09 38.38 19.36
C SER A 163 5.85 37.88 20.60
N CYS A 164 5.32 36.85 21.27
CA CYS A 164 5.91 36.29 22.49
C CYS A 164 6.75 35.05 22.18
N ASN A 165 8.04 35.10 22.57
CA ASN A 165 8.99 33.99 22.44
C ASN A 165 9.22 33.26 23.79
N GLY A 166 8.20 33.26 24.65
CA GLY A 166 8.26 32.59 25.95
C GLY A 166 8.41 31.07 25.83
N THR A 167 8.98 30.44 26.85
CA THR A 167 9.11 28.97 26.87
C THR A 167 7.73 28.32 26.95
N LEU A 168 7.44 27.41 26.03
CA LEU A 168 6.18 26.67 26.00
C LEU A 168 6.28 25.39 26.83
N ARG A 169 5.15 24.96 27.42
CA ARG A 169 5.02 23.70 28.16
C ARG A 169 3.74 22.95 27.78
N LEU A 170 3.85 21.63 27.63
CA LEU A 170 2.71 20.73 27.40
C LEU A 170 2.34 20.01 28.69
N LYS A 171 1.33 20.52 29.40
CA LYS A 171 0.86 19.97 30.69
C LYS A 171 -0.34 19.05 30.48
N SER A 172 -0.37 17.94 31.20
CA SER A 172 -1.54 17.07 31.31
C SER A 172 -2.27 17.39 32.61
N LEU A 173 -3.56 17.74 32.53
CA LEU A 173 -4.40 18.15 33.66
C LEU A 173 -5.34 17.02 34.14
N GLY A 174 -5.17 15.79 33.64
CA GLY A 174 -6.07 14.66 33.88
C GLY A 174 -7.12 14.50 32.77
N GLY A 175 -7.68 13.29 32.65
CA GLY A 175 -8.52 12.88 31.50
C GLY A 175 -7.72 12.16 30.41
N GLY A 176 -8.32 11.15 29.78
CA GLY A 176 -7.67 10.32 28.75
C GLY A 176 -7.62 10.97 27.36
N GLY A 177 -8.40 12.03 27.11
CA GLY A 177 -8.51 12.68 25.81
C GLY A 177 -7.69 13.97 25.65
N LEU A 178 -7.88 14.63 24.50
CA LEU A 178 -7.17 15.85 24.10
C LEU A 178 -7.56 17.07 24.95
N GLU A 179 -8.72 17.04 25.60
CA GLU A 179 -9.20 18.04 26.56
C GLU A 179 -8.29 18.17 27.79
N GLY A 180 -7.62 17.08 28.17
CA GLY A 180 -6.65 17.05 29.28
C GLY A 180 -5.29 17.64 28.92
N GLN A 181 -4.97 17.83 27.63
CA GLN A 181 -3.69 18.35 27.17
C GLN A 181 -3.74 19.87 26.98
N ARG A 182 -2.87 20.60 27.70
CA ARG A 182 -2.82 22.06 27.70
C ARG A 182 -1.43 22.57 27.36
N VAL A 183 -1.37 23.49 26.41
CA VAL A 183 -0.16 24.24 26.05
C VAL A 183 -0.15 25.53 26.87
N VAL A 184 0.95 25.82 27.56
CA VAL A 184 1.11 27.01 28.41
C VAL A 184 2.39 27.74 28.02
N CYS A 185 2.33 29.06 27.89
CA CYS A 185 3.49 29.91 27.67
C CYS A 185 3.95 30.53 29.00
N ASP A 186 5.17 30.21 29.46
CA ASP A 186 5.72 30.77 30.71
C ASP A 186 5.98 32.30 30.60
N GLY A 187 6.12 32.84 29.39
CA GLY A 187 6.44 34.26 29.17
C GLY A 187 5.22 35.18 29.35
N CYS A 188 4.12 34.90 28.65
CA CYS A 188 2.91 35.72 28.69
C CYS A 188 1.75 35.09 29.48
N GLN A 189 1.96 33.90 30.07
CA GLN A 189 0.96 33.14 30.83
C GLN A 189 -0.31 32.74 30.04
N LYS A 190 -0.34 32.93 28.72
CA LYS A 190 -1.40 32.39 27.87
C LYS A 190 -1.37 30.87 27.89
N GLU A 191 -2.55 30.27 27.88
CA GLU A 191 -2.73 28.82 27.81
C GLU A 191 -3.90 28.43 26.92
N ARG A 192 -3.82 27.23 26.32
CA ARG A 192 -4.86 26.71 25.44
C ARG A 192 -4.88 25.18 25.43
N THR A 193 -6.07 24.59 25.48
CA THR A 193 -6.26 23.14 25.37
C THR A 193 -6.07 22.66 23.93
N LEU A 194 -5.76 21.37 23.74
CA LEU A 194 -5.75 20.71 22.43
C LEU A 194 -7.11 20.09 22.05
N ARG A 195 -8.18 20.38 22.80
CA ARG A 195 -9.53 19.90 22.49
C ARG A 195 -9.91 20.26 21.04
N GLY A 196 -10.43 19.27 20.33
CA GLY A 196 -11.03 19.45 19.01
C GLY A 196 -10.05 19.70 17.87
N ILE A 197 -8.74 19.65 18.07
CA ILE A 197 -7.75 19.91 16.98
C ILE A 197 -7.85 18.91 15.82
N THR A 198 -8.42 17.72 16.08
CA THR A 198 -8.65 16.65 15.11
C THR A 198 -10.02 16.72 14.43
N GLU A 199 -10.90 17.62 14.86
CA GLU A 199 -12.25 17.73 14.33
C GLU A 199 -12.27 18.56 13.05
N ALA A 200 -13.09 18.10 12.10
CA ALA A 200 -13.35 18.76 10.83
C ALA A 200 -14.85 18.67 10.54
N ARG A 201 -15.36 19.59 9.74
CA ARG A 201 -16.75 19.66 9.29
C ARG A 201 -16.79 20.18 7.86
N PHE A 202 -17.84 19.83 7.12
CA PHE A 202 -18.07 20.37 5.79
C PHE A 202 -19.17 21.42 5.86
N VAL A 203 -18.94 22.58 5.26
CA VAL A 203 -19.92 23.65 5.12
C VAL A 203 -19.97 24.01 3.65
N ASN A 204 -21.12 23.85 3.01
CA ASN A 204 -21.31 24.10 1.58
C ASN A 204 -20.30 23.37 0.66
N GLY A 205 -19.85 22.18 1.05
CA GLY A 205 -18.87 21.38 0.30
C GLY A 205 -17.41 21.72 0.57
N GLU A 206 -17.12 22.79 1.32
CA GLU A 206 -15.76 23.16 1.74
C GLU A 206 -15.42 22.53 3.09
N GLU A 207 -14.22 21.98 3.20
CA GLU A 207 -13.72 21.45 4.47
C GLU A 207 -13.33 22.59 5.40
N HIS A 208 -13.82 22.54 6.63
CA HIS A 208 -13.47 23.44 7.70
C HIS A 208 -12.91 22.64 8.87
N THR A 209 -11.70 22.96 9.29
CA THR A 209 -11.07 22.29 10.42
C THR A 209 -11.00 23.23 11.61
N ASN A 210 -11.16 22.68 12.82
CA ASN A 210 -11.03 23.49 14.02
C ASN A 210 -9.63 24.11 14.17
N LEU A 211 -8.59 23.41 13.71
CA LEU A 211 -7.24 23.97 13.69
C LEU A 211 -7.15 25.19 12.77
N SER A 212 -7.68 25.14 11.54
CA SER A 212 -7.64 26.28 10.62
C SER A 212 -8.49 27.45 11.13
N ASP A 213 -9.74 27.18 11.48
CA ASP A 213 -10.74 28.21 11.79
C ASP A 213 -10.47 28.91 13.13
N GLN A 214 -9.98 28.16 14.12
CA GLN A 214 -9.89 28.64 15.49
C GLN A 214 -8.46 29.02 15.90
N LEU A 215 -7.43 28.75 15.09
CA LEU A 215 -6.07 29.10 15.48
C LEU A 215 -5.96 30.60 15.73
N SER A 216 -6.25 31.44 14.73
CA SER A 216 -6.19 32.91 14.84
C SER A 216 -7.60 33.48 15.04
N SER A 217 -8.37 33.62 13.97
CA SER A 217 -9.77 34.02 13.98
C SER A 217 -10.52 33.42 12.78
N PRO A 218 -11.86 33.30 12.82
CA PRO A 218 -12.62 32.73 11.70
C PRO A 218 -12.48 33.50 10.39
N GLY A 219 -12.17 34.81 10.43
CA GLY A 219 -11.94 35.64 9.24
C GLY A 219 -10.49 35.63 8.72
N ASP A 220 -9.61 34.88 9.37
CA ASP A 220 -8.17 34.79 9.07
C ASP A 220 -7.67 33.36 9.39
N PRO A 221 -8.05 32.37 8.56
CA PRO A 221 -7.81 30.95 8.84
C PRO A 221 -6.33 30.56 8.72
N TYR A 222 -5.89 29.59 9.52
CA TYR A 222 -4.56 28.98 9.41
C TYR A 222 -4.54 27.87 8.37
N LEU A 223 -4.03 28.19 7.19
CA LEU A 223 -3.97 27.28 6.05
C LEU A 223 -2.60 26.59 5.95
N CYS A 224 -2.56 25.54 5.15
CA CYS A 224 -1.37 24.75 4.90
C CYS A 224 -0.29 25.58 4.21
N THR A 225 0.96 25.44 4.68
CA THR A 225 2.13 26.07 4.10
C THR A 225 2.82 25.20 3.03
N GLY A 226 2.28 24.03 2.69
CA GLY A 226 2.92 23.13 1.73
C GLY A 226 4.16 22.41 2.27
N ALA A 227 4.29 22.25 3.58
CA ALA A 227 5.44 21.58 4.18
C ALA A 227 5.54 20.10 3.75
N ARG A 228 6.73 19.71 3.30
CA ARG A 228 7.14 18.36 2.89
C ARG A 228 8.41 17.97 3.67
N PRO A 229 8.32 17.69 4.98
CA PRO A 229 9.49 17.43 5.82
C PRO A 229 10.31 16.21 5.38
N TRP A 230 9.69 15.23 4.71
CA TRP A 230 10.39 14.07 4.12
C TRP A 230 11.26 14.44 2.91
N LEU A 231 10.95 15.56 2.26
CA LEU A 231 11.79 16.19 1.25
C LEU A 231 12.64 17.32 1.86
N ALA A 232 12.73 17.44 3.19
CA ALA A 232 13.43 18.55 3.88
C ALA A 232 12.97 19.96 3.48
N GLU A 233 11.73 20.10 2.98
CA GLU A 233 11.11 21.38 2.66
C GLU A 233 10.07 21.71 3.71
N LEU A 234 10.28 22.80 4.44
CA LEU A 234 9.41 23.18 5.57
C LEU A 234 8.35 24.21 5.19
N ASP A 235 8.36 24.66 3.93
CA ASP A 235 7.45 25.65 3.36
C ASP A 235 7.34 25.40 1.84
N GLY A 236 6.27 25.90 1.23
CA GLY A 236 5.90 25.61 -0.15
C GLY A 236 4.62 26.33 -0.56
N ALA A 237 3.95 25.82 -1.60
CA ALA A 237 2.68 26.35 -2.06
C ALA A 237 1.54 25.40 -1.67
N CYS A 238 0.61 25.87 -0.83
CA CYS A 238 -0.65 25.20 -0.55
C CYS A 238 -1.65 26.25 -0.02
N GLY A 239 -2.91 25.85 0.11
CA GLY A 239 -3.97 26.68 0.69
C GLY A 239 -5.04 25.85 1.39
N GLN A 240 -4.81 24.56 1.58
CA GLN A 240 -5.80 23.67 2.16
C GLN A 240 -5.94 23.89 3.68
N PRO A 241 -7.13 23.66 4.25
CA PRO A 241 -7.32 23.59 5.69
C PRO A 241 -6.37 22.58 6.35
N MET A 242 -5.71 22.99 7.44
CA MET A 242 -4.84 22.13 8.23
C MET A 242 -5.65 21.42 9.32
N ARG A 243 -5.44 20.11 9.48
CA ARG A 243 -6.07 19.29 10.53
C ARG A 243 -5.01 18.78 11.49
N GLY A 244 -5.22 18.93 12.79
CA GLY A 244 -4.37 18.29 13.78
C GLY A 244 -4.59 16.78 13.76
N ALA A 245 -3.54 15.99 13.96
CA ALA A 245 -3.63 14.53 14.04
C ALA A 245 -2.65 13.98 15.08
N LEU A 246 -2.97 12.78 15.58
CA LEU A 246 -2.00 12.00 16.32
C LEU A 246 -1.04 11.33 15.34
N ARG A 247 0.26 11.33 15.63
CA ARG A 247 1.28 10.75 14.73
C ARG A 247 1.10 9.26 14.41
N ALA A 248 0.31 8.55 15.21
CA ALA A 248 -0.01 7.12 15.03
C ALA A 248 -1.44 6.90 14.50
N ALA A 249 -2.15 7.96 14.10
CA ALA A 249 -3.48 7.82 13.51
C ALA A 249 -3.37 7.35 12.05
N GLY A 250 -4.26 6.44 11.63
CA GLY A 250 -4.27 5.89 10.27
C GLY A 250 -4.48 6.95 9.18
N ASN A 251 -5.16 8.06 9.49
CA ASN A 251 -5.40 9.14 8.55
C ASN A 251 -4.18 10.03 8.25
N VAL A 252 -3.00 9.71 8.79
CA VAL A 252 -1.76 10.45 8.54
C VAL A 252 -0.99 9.91 7.33
N TYR A 253 -1.32 8.71 6.85
CA TYR A 253 -0.66 8.13 5.68
C TYR A 253 -1.50 7.00 5.08
N PHE A 254 -1.93 7.18 3.83
CA PHE A 254 -2.55 6.14 3.01
C PHE A 254 -1.66 5.89 1.79
N PRO A 255 -0.85 4.81 1.76
CA PRO A 255 0.01 4.52 0.63
C PRO A 255 -0.84 4.21 -0.62
N LYS A 256 -0.44 4.75 -1.77
CA LYS A 256 -1.01 4.38 -3.07
C LYS A 256 -0.08 3.39 -3.75
N VAL A 257 -0.41 2.12 -3.62
CA VAL A 257 0.36 1.00 -4.19
C VAL A 257 -0.42 0.40 -5.34
N GLU A 258 0.24 0.26 -6.48
CA GLU A 258 -0.28 -0.51 -7.61
C GLU A 258 0.44 -1.84 -7.69
N SER A 259 -0.28 -2.90 -8.07
CA SER A 259 0.25 -4.25 -8.14
C SER A 259 -0.07 -4.93 -9.45
N SER A 260 0.89 -5.69 -9.96
CA SER A 260 0.77 -6.48 -11.18
C SER A 260 1.22 -7.91 -10.89
N ILE A 261 0.37 -8.87 -11.20
CA ILE A 261 0.83 -10.26 -11.35
C ILE A 261 1.57 -10.34 -12.69
N TYR A 262 2.73 -10.99 -12.67
CA TYR A 262 3.51 -11.22 -13.88
C TYR A 262 2.69 -11.99 -14.91
N LEU A 263 2.66 -11.48 -16.14
CA LEU A 263 2.04 -12.15 -17.29
C LEU A 263 3.12 -12.34 -18.37
N PRO A 264 3.47 -13.59 -18.73
CA PRO A 264 4.39 -13.85 -19.82
C PRO A 264 3.79 -13.35 -21.14
N ARG A 265 4.64 -12.80 -22.02
CA ARG A 265 4.20 -12.40 -23.38
C ARG A 265 4.01 -13.60 -24.30
N GLU A 266 4.91 -14.57 -24.17
CA GLU A 266 4.86 -15.85 -24.89
C GLU A 266 5.17 -16.95 -23.86
N GLU A 267 4.20 -17.82 -23.55
CA GLU A 267 4.37 -18.87 -22.54
C GLU A 267 5.51 -19.83 -22.90
N GLY A 268 6.46 -20.01 -21.98
CA GLY A 268 7.58 -20.94 -22.16
C GLY A 268 8.61 -20.52 -23.22
N ALA A 269 8.51 -19.30 -23.76
CA ALA A 269 9.47 -18.77 -24.73
C ALA A 269 10.75 -18.23 -24.07
N VAL A 270 10.71 -17.97 -22.76
CA VAL A 270 11.84 -17.43 -21.98
C VAL A 270 12.13 -18.40 -20.82
N SER A 271 13.31 -19.00 -20.80
CA SER A 271 13.74 -19.86 -19.69
C SER A 271 14.21 -19.06 -18.45
N ALA A 272 14.31 -19.74 -17.31
CA ALA A 272 14.91 -19.24 -16.08
C ALA A 272 16.35 -18.76 -16.33
N GLU A 273 17.13 -19.51 -17.12
CA GLU A 273 18.48 -19.11 -17.51
C GLU A 273 18.46 -17.80 -18.30
N MET A 274 17.48 -17.59 -19.18
CA MET A 274 17.34 -16.35 -19.94
C MET A 274 16.95 -15.19 -19.03
N HIS A 275 16.04 -15.39 -18.08
CA HIS A 275 15.73 -14.37 -17.07
C HIS A 275 16.93 -13.98 -16.22
N ASP A 276 17.75 -14.95 -15.79
CA ASP A 276 18.97 -14.70 -15.04
C ASP A 276 20.02 -13.98 -15.89
N LEU A 277 20.14 -14.35 -17.16
CA LEU A 277 21.03 -13.67 -18.11
C LEU A 277 20.61 -12.21 -18.32
N MET A 278 19.31 -11.92 -18.42
CA MET A 278 18.80 -10.57 -18.54
C MET A 278 19.03 -9.71 -17.29
N ARG A 279 19.13 -10.31 -16.11
CA ARG A 279 19.56 -9.61 -14.89
C ARG A 279 21.04 -9.21 -14.93
N HIS A 280 21.85 -9.78 -15.82
CA HIS A 280 23.25 -9.39 -15.95
C HIS A 280 23.36 -7.94 -16.46
N PRO A 281 24.10 -7.05 -15.77
CA PRO A 281 24.14 -5.62 -16.09
C PRO A 281 24.53 -5.32 -17.55
N ALA A 282 25.52 -6.04 -18.08
CA ALA A 282 25.97 -5.86 -19.46
C ALA A 282 24.94 -6.32 -20.50
N VAL A 283 24.12 -7.34 -20.20
CA VAL A 283 23.07 -7.84 -21.10
C VAL A 283 21.92 -6.85 -21.15
N SER A 284 21.34 -6.52 -20.00
CA SER A 284 20.22 -5.57 -19.90
C SER A 284 20.58 -4.21 -20.46
N THR A 285 21.77 -3.68 -20.17
CA THR A 285 22.23 -2.39 -20.72
C THR A 285 22.33 -2.45 -22.25
N THR A 286 22.88 -3.53 -22.79
CA THR A 286 22.97 -3.70 -24.25
C THR A 286 21.59 -3.77 -24.89
N MET A 287 20.69 -4.57 -24.33
CA MET A 287 19.30 -4.70 -24.81
C MET A 287 18.56 -3.36 -24.80
N ARG A 288 18.60 -2.61 -23.69
CA ARG A 288 18.00 -1.27 -23.58
C ARG A 288 18.60 -0.28 -24.58
N THR A 289 19.92 -0.31 -24.76
CA THR A 289 20.60 0.58 -25.70
C THR A 289 20.12 0.32 -27.12
N LEU A 290 20.06 -0.96 -27.52
CA LEU A 290 19.55 -1.33 -28.84
C LEU A 290 18.08 -0.98 -29.01
N HIS A 291 17.26 -1.17 -27.98
CA HIS A 291 15.86 -0.78 -28.01
C HIS A 291 15.67 0.73 -28.21
N SER A 292 16.46 1.57 -27.55
CA SER A 292 16.36 3.03 -27.76
C SER A 292 16.76 3.47 -29.17
N ILE A 293 17.52 2.67 -29.91
CA ILE A 293 17.97 2.96 -31.28
C ILE A 293 17.05 2.35 -32.33
N PHE A 294 16.61 1.10 -32.12
CA PHE A 294 15.93 0.27 -33.13
C PHE A 294 14.48 -0.11 -32.77
N GLY A 295 14.06 0.14 -31.52
CA GLY A 295 12.70 -0.13 -31.04
C GLY A 295 12.30 -1.61 -31.18
N SER A 296 11.07 -1.83 -31.65
CA SER A 296 10.51 -3.17 -31.89
C SER A 296 11.06 -3.85 -33.15
N GLY A 297 11.68 -3.10 -34.06
CA GLY A 297 12.26 -3.60 -35.31
C GLY A 297 13.69 -4.14 -35.18
N LEU A 298 14.16 -4.43 -33.96
CA LEU A 298 15.49 -4.97 -33.73
C LEU A 298 15.60 -6.40 -34.27
N ASP A 299 16.57 -6.61 -35.16
CA ASP A 299 16.90 -7.94 -35.68
C ASP A 299 17.68 -8.78 -34.66
N VAL A 300 17.36 -10.06 -34.59
CA VAL A 300 17.91 -10.99 -33.60
C VAL A 300 19.40 -11.25 -33.81
N GLU A 301 19.87 -11.29 -35.07
CA GLU A 301 21.30 -11.45 -35.36
C GLU A 301 22.11 -10.24 -34.85
N MET A 302 21.56 -9.04 -35.03
CA MET A 302 22.14 -7.80 -34.49
C MET A 302 22.18 -7.81 -32.97
N LEU A 303 21.08 -8.21 -32.32
CA LEU A 303 20.99 -8.33 -30.87
C LEU A 303 22.07 -9.27 -30.34
N ARG A 304 22.17 -10.49 -30.89
CA ARG A 304 23.18 -11.48 -30.50
C ARG A 304 24.60 -10.96 -30.75
N ALA A 305 24.86 -10.37 -31.90
CA ALA A 305 26.20 -9.87 -32.26
C ALA A 305 26.67 -8.76 -31.31
N GLN A 306 25.79 -7.90 -30.84
CA GLN A 306 26.14 -6.83 -29.89
C GLN A 306 26.29 -7.36 -28.47
N LEU A 307 25.45 -8.31 -28.06
CA LEU A 307 25.57 -8.97 -26.78
C LEU A 307 26.91 -9.70 -26.62
N LEU A 308 27.33 -10.45 -27.65
CA LEU A 308 28.62 -11.16 -27.66
C LEU A 308 29.86 -10.25 -27.63
N LYS A 309 29.72 -8.95 -27.92
CA LYS A 309 30.84 -7.99 -27.75
C LYS A 309 31.05 -7.58 -26.29
N ASN A 310 29.96 -7.57 -25.52
CA ASN A 310 29.94 -7.02 -24.16
C ASN A 310 29.89 -8.11 -23.09
N VAL A 311 29.60 -9.35 -23.49
CA VAL A 311 29.33 -10.47 -22.57
C VAL A 311 30.01 -11.73 -23.12
N PRO A 312 30.74 -12.50 -22.28
CA PRO A 312 31.39 -13.74 -22.70
C PRO A 312 30.41 -14.75 -23.34
N PRO A 313 30.78 -15.42 -24.45
CA PRO A 313 29.92 -16.39 -25.14
C PRO A 313 29.41 -17.51 -24.24
N GLU A 314 30.16 -17.87 -23.21
CA GLU A 314 29.85 -18.95 -22.28
C GLU A 314 28.59 -18.66 -21.45
N LEU A 315 28.23 -17.39 -21.25
CA LEU A 315 27.01 -16.98 -20.55
C LEU A 315 25.75 -17.15 -21.40
N PHE A 316 25.89 -17.27 -22.73
CA PHE A 316 24.75 -17.43 -23.64
C PHE A 316 24.34 -18.89 -23.85
N GLY A 317 25.05 -19.85 -23.24
CA GLY A 317 24.73 -21.28 -23.34
C GLY A 317 24.35 -21.73 -24.77
N PRO A 318 23.45 -22.71 -24.91
CA PRO A 318 22.79 -23.03 -26.18
C PRO A 318 21.47 -22.26 -26.37
N MET A 319 21.38 -20.98 -25.98
CA MET A 319 20.14 -20.20 -26.15
C MET A 319 19.86 -19.94 -27.63
N SER A 320 18.65 -20.27 -28.07
CA SER A 320 18.24 -20.08 -29.46
C SER A 320 17.99 -18.59 -29.77
N ASP A 321 17.92 -18.24 -31.05
CA ASP A 321 17.58 -16.88 -31.45
C ASP A 321 16.13 -16.53 -31.06
N GLU A 322 15.24 -17.51 -31.14
CA GLU A 322 13.84 -17.38 -30.70
C GLU A 322 13.75 -17.06 -29.21
N GLU A 323 14.52 -17.76 -28.37
CA GLU A 323 14.58 -17.48 -26.93
C GLU A 323 15.21 -16.12 -26.61
N LEU A 324 16.24 -15.73 -27.37
CA LEU A 324 16.92 -14.45 -27.19
C LEU A 324 16.00 -13.26 -27.51
N ILE A 325 15.25 -13.35 -28.61
CA ILE A 325 14.30 -12.30 -29.00
C ILE A 325 13.06 -12.31 -28.10
N ALA A 326 12.61 -13.48 -27.64
CA ALA A 326 11.53 -13.58 -26.66
C ALA A 326 11.92 -12.93 -25.33
N GLY A 327 13.14 -13.18 -24.83
CA GLY A 327 13.65 -12.50 -23.64
C GLY A 327 13.78 -10.99 -23.84
N TYR A 328 14.29 -10.53 -24.98
CA TYR A 328 14.32 -9.11 -25.32
C TYR A 328 12.92 -8.47 -25.28
N ARG A 329 11.92 -9.15 -25.86
CA ARG A 329 10.52 -8.71 -25.86
C ARG A 329 9.91 -8.69 -24.46
N ASP A 330 10.21 -9.70 -23.65
CA ASP A 330 9.76 -9.82 -22.27
C ASP A 330 10.33 -8.70 -21.39
N LEU A 331 11.66 -8.51 -21.42
CA LEU A 331 12.36 -7.52 -20.61
C LEU A 331 11.92 -6.08 -20.89
N LEU A 332 11.71 -5.75 -22.16
CA LEU A 332 11.46 -4.38 -22.62
C LEU A 332 10.00 -4.11 -22.94
N GLY A 333 9.13 -5.11 -22.79
CA GLY A 333 7.73 -4.95 -23.12
C GLY A 333 7.48 -4.71 -24.62
N VAL A 334 8.27 -5.29 -25.51
CA VAL A 334 8.12 -5.15 -26.97
C VAL A 334 7.16 -6.21 -27.53
N GLY A 335 6.09 -5.82 -28.21
CA GLY A 335 5.07 -6.73 -28.77
C GLY A 335 4.38 -6.13 -29.98
N GLU A 336 3.63 -6.93 -30.74
CA GLU A 336 2.99 -6.50 -32.00
C GLU A 336 1.90 -5.43 -31.82
N ASP A 337 1.33 -5.32 -30.62
CA ASP A 337 0.38 -4.27 -30.24
C ASP A 337 1.00 -3.36 -29.18
N GLU A 338 1.80 -2.37 -29.59
CA GLU A 338 1.99 -1.18 -28.74
C GLU A 338 0.64 -0.46 -28.67
N PRO A 339 0.03 -0.26 -27.49
CA PRO A 339 -1.06 0.68 -27.40
C PRO A 339 -0.50 2.05 -27.81
N GLU A 340 -1.02 2.61 -28.90
CA GLU A 340 -0.72 3.97 -29.32
C GLU A 340 -0.76 4.84 -28.05
N SER A 341 0.35 5.53 -27.77
CA SER A 341 0.41 6.52 -26.70
C SER A 341 -0.47 7.70 -27.11
N GLY A 342 -1.78 7.51 -26.95
CA GLY A 342 -2.77 8.55 -27.07
C GLY A 342 -2.49 9.59 -26.00
N GLU A 343 -1.88 10.70 -26.41
CA GLU A 343 -1.88 11.95 -25.66
C GLU A 343 -3.31 12.50 -25.59
N ASP A 344 -4.19 11.81 -24.88
CA ASP A 344 -5.48 12.37 -24.49
C ASP A 344 -5.35 13.03 -23.12
N SER A 345 -5.89 14.25 -22.98
CA SER A 345 -5.69 15.09 -21.80
C SER A 345 -6.36 14.60 -20.50
N ASP A 346 -7.09 13.47 -20.53
CA ASP A 346 -7.74 12.84 -19.37
C ASP A 346 -6.91 11.68 -18.76
N THR A 347 -5.65 11.57 -19.18
CA THR A 347 -4.71 10.45 -18.95
C THR A 347 -4.03 10.37 -17.57
N GLU A 348 -4.39 11.22 -16.60
CA GLU A 348 -3.77 11.26 -15.27
C GLU A 348 -4.34 10.24 -14.27
N LEU A 349 -5.49 9.65 -14.60
CA LEU A 349 -6.12 8.56 -13.84
C LEU A 349 -5.71 7.21 -14.42
N LEU A 350 -5.56 6.21 -13.54
CA LEU A 350 -5.20 4.86 -13.96
C LEU A 350 -6.41 4.17 -14.62
N THR A 351 -6.15 3.21 -15.52
CA THR A 351 -7.23 2.45 -16.17
C THR A 351 -8.07 1.71 -15.12
N GLY A 352 -9.36 1.52 -15.40
CA GLY A 352 -10.30 0.89 -14.47
C GLY A 352 -9.86 -0.52 -14.05
N ASP A 353 -10.28 -0.93 -12.85
CA ASP A 353 -9.92 -2.26 -12.32
C ASP A 353 -10.42 -3.39 -13.22
N ASP A 354 -11.55 -3.21 -13.91
CA ASP A 354 -12.07 -4.21 -14.85
C ASP A 354 -11.12 -4.42 -16.03
N GLU A 355 -10.58 -3.35 -16.61
CA GLU A 355 -9.57 -3.44 -17.67
C GLU A 355 -8.24 -4.00 -17.18
N TRP A 356 -7.78 -3.52 -16.02
CA TRP A 356 -6.48 -3.87 -15.46
C TRP A 356 -6.38 -5.33 -15.03
N ARG A 357 -7.45 -5.84 -14.40
CA ARG A 357 -7.47 -7.19 -13.81
C ARG A 357 -7.89 -8.26 -14.81
N TYR A 358 -8.57 -7.90 -15.89
CA TYR A 358 -9.10 -8.87 -16.86
C TYR A 358 -8.02 -9.75 -17.53
N PRO A 359 -6.87 -9.22 -17.99
CA PRO A 359 -5.80 -10.06 -18.55
C PRO A 359 -5.27 -11.11 -17.57
N GLU A 360 -5.11 -10.74 -16.29
CA GLU A 360 -4.68 -11.71 -15.26
C GLU A 360 -5.74 -12.78 -15.03
N PHE A 361 -7.01 -12.35 -14.95
CA PHE A 361 -8.15 -13.26 -14.80
C PHE A 361 -8.21 -14.27 -15.95
N GLN A 362 -8.04 -13.83 -17.20
CA GLN A 362 -8.03 -14.74 -18.35
C GLN A 362 -6.88 -15.74 -18.25
N HIS A 363 -5.66 -15.24 -18.03
CA HIS A 363 -4.47 -16.06 -18.09
C HIS A 363 -4.43 -17.12 -16.97
N ILE A 364 -4.77 -16.76 -15.72
CA ILE A 364 -4.80 -17.73 -14.60
C ILE A 364 -5.78 -18.89 -14.87
N ARG A 365 -6.87 -18.66 -15.61
CA ARG A 365 -7.85 -19.71 -15.95
C ARG A 365 -7.28 -20.78 -16.88
N GLU A 366 -6.31 -20.41 -17.72
CA GLU A 366 -5.71 -21.21 -18.79
C GLU A 366 -4.56 -22.12 -18.33
N THR A 367 -4.26 -22.17 -17.03
CA THR A 367 -3.18 -22.99 -16.46
C THR A 367 -1.80 -22.71 -17.11
N PRO A 368 -1.32 -21.46 -17.03
CA PRO A 368 -0.05 -21.05 -17.63
C PRO A 368 1.10 -21.87 -17.06
N LYS A 369 2.15 -22.03 -17.87
CA LYS A 369 3.39 -22.71 -17.49
C LYS A 369 4.58 -21.81 -17.79
N ASP A 370 4.96 -21.05 -16.79
CA ASP A 370 6.07 -20.11 -16.84
C ASP A 370 6.80 -20.06 -15.50
N ASP A 371 8.10 -19.75 -15.52
CA ASP A 371 8.95 -19.69 -14.34
C ASP A 371 8.53 -18.62 -13.32
N HIS A 372 7.72 -17.65 -13.74
CA HIS A 372 7.19 -16.59 -12.89
C HIS A 372 5.67 -16.66 -12.69
N LEU A 373 4.96 -17.49 -13.45
CA LEU A 373 3.55 -17.78 -13.25
C LEU A 373 3.22 -19.19 -13.74
N THR A 374 2.99 -20.10 -12.79
CA THR A 374 2.56 -21.47 -13.09
C THR A 374 1.26 -21.76 -12.35
N ALA A 375 0.25 -22.27 -13.08
CA ALA A 375 -0.96 -22.76 -12.46
C ALA A 375 -1.39 -24.11 -13.01
N THR A 376 -2.00 -24.93 -12.15
CA THR A 376 -2.49 -26.27 -12.48
C THR A 376 -3.97 -26.41 -12.11
N ASN A 377 -4.63 -27.41 -12.71
CA ASN A 377 -6.02 -27.74 -12.41
C ASN A 377 -6.08 -28.92 -11.41
N PRO A 378 -6.33 -28.67 -10.11
CA PRO A 378 -6.44 -29.73 -9.12
C PRO A 378 -7.79 -30.47 -9.15
N GLY A 379 -8.76 -29.99 -9.95
CA GLY A 379 -10.15 -30.43 -9.90
C GLY A 379 -10.96 -29.74 -8.79
N ILE A 380 -12.25 -30.03 -8.74
CA ILE A 380 -13.19 -29.50 -7.74
C ILE A 380 -13.83 -30.69 -7.03
N HIS A 381 -14.04 -30.56 -5.72
CA HIS A 381 -14.74 -31.58 -4.95
C HIS A 381 -16.26 -31.50 -5.22
N PRO A 382 -16.98 -32.63 -5.35
CA PRO A 382 -18.42 -32.63 -5.70
C PRO A 382 -19.32 -31.74 -4.83
N ASP A 383 -19.01 -31.60 -3.54
CA ASP A 383 -19.73 -30.69 -2.61
C ASP A 383 -19.61 -29.19 -3.00
N LEU A 384 -18.55 -28.82 -3.73
CA LEU A 384 -18.26 -27.45 -4.15
C LEU A 384 -18.68 -27.16 -5.59
N ASP A 385 -18.90 -28.17 -6.43
CA ASP A 385 -19.25 -28.03 -7.86
C ASP A 385 -20.48 -27.15 -8.11
N ARG A 386 -21.43 -27.12 -7.17
CA ARG A 386 -22.64 -26.29 -7.29
C ARG A 386 -22.39 -24.81 -6.98
N HIS A 387 -21.25 -24.48 -6.41
CA HIS A 387 -20.91 -23.15 -5.91
C HIS A 387 -19.74 -22.52 -6.67
N LEU A 388 -18.81 -23.36 -7.14
CA LEU A 388 -17.59 -22.96 -7.84
C LEU A 388 -17.58 -23.53 -9.26
N GLU A 389 -17.26 -22.68 -10.23
CA GLU A 389 -17.00 -23.08 -11.62
C GLU A 389 -15.56 -23.57 -11.79
N ARG A 390 -14.62 -22.96 -11.05
CA ARG A 390 -13.19 -23.20 -11.27
C ARG A 390 -12.38 -23.09 -10.00
N VAL A 391 -11.40 -23.98 -9.89
CA VAL A 391 -10.28 -23.87 -8.95
C VAL A 391 -8.98 -24.04 -9.73
N ARG A 392 -7.96 -23.24 -9.37
CA ARG A 392 -6.58 -23.39 -9.86
C ARG A 392 -5.62 -23.37 -8.68
N SER A 393 -4.70 -24.32 -8.68
CA SER A 393 -3.50 -24.24 -7.83
C SER A 393 -2.52 -23.33 -8.54
N VAL A 394 -2.09 -22.24 -7.91
CA VAL A 394 -1.07 -21.35 -8.46
C VAL A 394 0.24 -21.72 -7.77
N ASP A 395 1.04 -22.53 -8.45
CA ASP A 395 2.24 -23.16 -7.90
C ASP A 395 3.41 -22.18 -7.86
N VAL A 396 3.46 -21.26 -8.83
CA VAL A 396 4.41 -20.15 -8.89
C VAL A 396 3.67 -18.86 -9.21
N LEU A 397 3.91 -17.82 -8.44
CA LEU A 397 3.33 -16.50 -8.62
C LEU A 397 4.39 -15.43 -8.36
N ARG A 398 4.67 -14.59 -9.36
CA ARG A 398 5.42 -13.35 -9.18
C ARG A 398 4.47 -12.16 -9.21
N GLU A 399 4.59 -11.30 -8.21
CA GLU A 399 3.85 -10.04 -8.14
C GLU A 399 4.83 -8.88 -7.90
N THR A 400 4.68 -7.83 -8.69
CA THR A 400 5.38 -6.56 -8.50
C THR A 400 4.45 -5.55 -7.85
N ARG A 401 4.88 -4.91 -6.76
CA ARG A 401 4.11 -3.86 -6.05
C ARG A 401 4.91 -2.57 -6.00
N ALA A 402 4.37 -1.51 -6.58
CA ALA A 402 5.03 -0.21 -6.69
C ALA A 402 4.27 0.88 -5.93
N LEU A 403 4.98 1.68 -5.12
CA LEU A 403 4.42 2.85 -4.47
C LEU A 403 4.48 4.03 -5.45
N ARG A 404 3.31 4.54 -5.85
CA ARG A 404 3.18 5.66 -6.79
C ARG A 404 2.87 7.01 -6.12
N GLY A 405 2.75 7.02 -4.80
CA GLY A 405 2.40 8.20 -4.01
C GLY A 405 1.66 7.81 -2.74
N PHE A 406 1.07 8.79 -2.07
CA PHE A 406 0.24 8.57 -0.89
C PHE A 406 -0.75 9.71 -0.73
N THR A 407 -1.78 9.50 0.10
CA THR A 407 -2.72 10.54 0.51
C THR A 407 -2.74 10.68 2.02
N ARG A 408 -3.30 11.79 2.52
CA ARG A 408 -3.49 12.05 3.95
C ARG A 408 -4.89 12.59 4.18
N VAL A 409 -5.35 12.53 5.43
CA VAL A 409 -6.71 12.86 5.87
C VAL A 409 -7.76 11.87 5.36
N ARG A 410 -7.76 11.59 4.06
CA ARG A 410 -8.66 10.64 3.39
C ARG A 410 -7.89 9.82 2.35
N ASP A 411 -8.45 8.66 2.03
CA ASP A 411 -7.95 7.75 1.01
C ASP A 411 -8.58 8.09 -0.35
N ASP A 412 -8.20 9.23 -0.93
CA ASP A 412 -8.83 9.79 -2.14
C ASP A 412 -8.16 9.30 -3.43
N VAL A 413 -8.84 9.46 -4.57
CA VAL A 413 -8.24 9.19 -5.88
C VAL A 413 -7.07 10.15 -6.08
N LEU A 414 -5.88 9.60 -6.33
CA LEU A 414 -4.66 10.35 -6.50
C LEU A 414 -4.20 10.25 -7.95
N LYS A 415 -4.14 11.39 -8.65
CA LYS A 415 -3.55 11.52 -9.99
C LYS A 415 -2.10 11.08 -9.98
N LEU A 416 -1.64 10.50 -11.08
CA LEU A 416 -0.30 9.94 -11.18
C LEU A 416 0.80 10.99 -10.97
N SER A 417 0.72 12.14 -11.64
CA SER A 417 1.68 13.24 -11.48
C SER A 417 1.75 13.78 -10.05
N ALA A 418 0.58 14.00 -9.43
CA ALA A 418 0.48 14.47 -8.04
C ALA A 418 1.10 13.47 -7.07
N GLY A 419 0.88 12.17 -7.27
CA GLY A 419 1.49 11.12 -6.47
C GLY A 419 3.01 11.08 -6.60
N LYS A 420 3.53 11.13 -7.83
CA LYS A 420 4.98 11.16 -8.10
C LYS A 420 5.66 12.39 -7.49
N ALA A 421 5.01 13.56 -7.55
CA ALA A 421 5.52 14.82 -6.98
C ALA A 421 5.64 14.80 -5.43
N LEU A 422 4.96 13.86 -4.76
CA LEU A 422 5.13 13.65 -3.32
C LEU A 422 6.34 12.75 -3.00
N LEU A 423 6.86 11.98 -3.96
CA LEU A 423 7.92 11.02 -3.72
C LEU A 423 9.33 11.61 -3.87
N ARG A 424 9.46 12.72 -4.59
CA ARG A 424 10.74 13.39 -4.86
C ARG A 424 10.59 14.89 -5.02
N ARG A 425 11.68 15.65 -4.88
CA ARG A 425 11.68 17.12 -5.03
C ARG A 425 11.53 17.55 -6.48
N GLU A 426 12.37 16.99 -7.34
CA GLU A 426 12.45 17.37 -8.75
C GLU A 426 11.93 16.21 -9.60
N PRO A 427 11.00 16.46 -10.53
CA PRO A 427 10.54 15.41 -11.45
C PRO A 427 11.71 14.96 -12.34
N LEU A 428 11.77 13.66 -12.61
CA LEU A 428 12.74 13.10 -13.55
C LEU A 428 12.18 13.14 -14.98
N PRO A 429 13.02 13.25 -16.00
CA PRO A 429 12.57 13.08 -17.38
C PRO A 429 12.03 11.65 -17.57
N PRO A 430 11.04 11.43 -18.46
CA PRO A 430 10.36 10.13 -18.59
C PRO A 430 11.30 8.92 -18.74
N VAL A 431 12.41 9.06 -19.47
CA VAL A 431 13.40 7.98 -19.68
C VAL A 431 14.14 7.57 -18.40
N GLN A 432 14.18 8.44 -17.39
CA GLN A 432 14.80 8.19 -16.09
C GLN A 432 13.77 8.08 -14.96
N ASP A 433 12.47 8.15 -15.29
CA ASP A 433 11.43 8.14 -14.27
C ASP A 433 11.23 6.73 -13.73
N TRP A 434 11.43 6.56 -12.43
CA TRP A 434 11.35 5.27 -11.75
C TRP A 434 10.49 5.36 -10.50
N LEU A 435 9.97 4.24 -10.01
CA LEU A 435 9.25 4.16 -8.73
C LEU A 435 9.81 3.06 -7.82
N PRO A 436 9.75 3.24 -6.49
CA PRO A 436 10.15 2.20 -5.56
C PRO A 436 9.14 1.04 -5.63
N ALA A 437 9.63 -0.17 -5.79
CA ALA A 437 8.81 -1.37 -5.81
C ALA A 437 9.44 -2.50 -5.01
N TYR A 438 8.65 -3.53 -4.74
CA TYR A 438 9.17 -4.80 -4.28
C TYR A 438 8.48 -5.93 -5.01
N VAL A 439 9.23 -7.02 -5.19
CA VAL A 439 8.74 -8.23 -5.84
C VAL A 439 8.46 -9.28 -4.79
N VAL A 440 7.27 -9.88 -4.88
CA VAL A 440 6.87 -11.05 -4.09
C VAL A 440 6.90 -12.25 -5.02
N LYS A 441 7.57 -13.31 -4.59
CA LYS A 441 7.49 -14.63 -5.22
C LYS A 441 6.75 -15.56 -4.27
N GLY A 442 5.81 -16.32 -4.81
CA GLY A 442 4.74 -16.88 -4.03
C GLY A 442 4.03 -18.05 -4.67
N GLU A 443 2.99 -18.48 -3.96
CA GLU A 443 2.01 -19.48 -4.39
C GLU A 443 0.61 -18.98 -4.03
N GLY A 444 -0.43 -19.63 -4.56
CA GLY A 444 -1.80 -19.24 -4.32
C GLY A 444 -2.85 -20.27 -4.71
N ILE A 445 -4.10 -19.93 -4.45
CA ILE A 445 -5.28 -20.68 -4.87
C ILE A 445 -6.24 -19.69 -5.51
N TYR A 446 -6.60 -19.94 -6.76
CA TYR A 446 -7.61 -19.16 -7.46
C TYR A 446 -8.95 -19.90 -7.46
N PHE A 447 -10.02 -19.14 -7.26
CA PHE A 447 -11.40 -19.58 -7.20
C PHE A 447 -12.24 -18.76 -8.19
N GLU A 448 -13.23 -19.40 -8.78
CA GLU A 448 -14.26 -18.73 -9.59
C GLU A 448 -15.62 -19.27 -9.19
N LEU A 449 -16.57 -18.36 -8.93
CA LEU A 449 -17.94 -18.75 -8.58
C LEU A 449 -18.69 -19.27 -9.80
N ASP A 450 -19.66 -20.17 -9.57
CA ASP A 450 -20.56 -20.62 -10.62
C ASP A 450 -21.36 -19.44 -11.20
N PRO A 451 -21.20 -19.13 -12.51
CA PRO A 451 -21.78 -17.92 -13.09
C PRO A 451 -23.30 -17.96 -13.14
N ALA A 452 -23.91 -19.13 -13.37
CA ALA A 452 -25.36 -19.28 -13.46
C ALA A 452 -26.02 -19.07 -12.09
N ARG A 453 -25.48 -19.70 -11.05
CA ARG A 453 -25.91 -19.53 -9.66
C ARG A 453 -25.66 -18.09 -9.19
N LEU A 454 -24.52 -17.50 -9.50
CA LEU A 454 -24.21 -16.12 -9.12
C LEU A 454 -25.21 -15.14 -9.72
N ALA A 455 -25.50 -15.25 -11.02
CA ALA A 455 -26.49 -14.43 -11.70
C ALA A 455 -27.90 -14.59 -11.11
N ALA A 456 -28.31 -15.83 -10.79
CA ALA A 456 -29.59 -16.09 -10.14
C ALA A 456 -29.64 -15.55 -8.70
N TRP A 457 -28.54 -15.63 -7.96
CA TRP A 457 -28.45 -15.16 -6.58
C TRP A 457 -28.44 -13.63 -6.50
N GLU A 458 -27.65 -12.96 -7.34
CA GLU A 458 -27.51 -11.49 -7.28
C GLU A 458 -28.78 -10.76 -7.76
N THR A 459 -29.68 -11.41 -8.51
CA THR A 459 -30.96 -10.80 -8.93
C THR A 459 -32.04 -10.82 -7.85
N ARG A 460 -31.82 -11.53 -6.74
CA ARG A 460 -32.75 -11.58 -5.61
C ARG A 460 -32.87 -10.21 -4.94
N ALA A 461 -34.11 -9.77 -4.68
CA ALA A 461 -34.38 -8.43 -4.15
C ALA A 461 -33.75 -8.23 -2.76
N GLU A 462 -33.77 -9.25 -1.92
CA GLU A 462 -33.19 -9.26 -0.58
C GLU A 462 -31.66 -9.15 -0.60
N VAL A 463 -31.00 -9.76 -1.58
CA VAL A 463 -29.53 -9.70 -1.78
C VAL A 463 -29.13 -8.29 -2.22
N GLN A 464 -29.84 -7.76 -3.22
CA GLN A 464 -29.64 -6.39 -3.70
C GLN A 464 -29.88 -5.37 -2.59
N ALA A 465 -30.97 -5.51 -1.83
CA ALA A 465 -31.29 -4.60 -0.73
C ALA A 465 -30.19 -4.59 0.34
N ARG A 466 -29.60 -5.75 0.65
CA ARG A 466 -28.51 -5.84 1.63
C ARG A 466 -27.22 -5.19 1.14
N ALA A 467 -26.82 -5.41 -0.12
CA ALA A 467 -25.67 -4.72 -0.72
C ALA A 467 -25.88 -3.20 -0.82
N HIS A 468 -27.12 -2.76 -1.10
CA HIS A 468 -27.47 -1.34 -1.12
C HIS A 468 -27.26 -0.68 0.24
N LYS A 469 -27.53 -1.35 1.38
CA LYS A 469 -27.22 -0.79 2.71
C LYS A 469 -25.76 -0.35 2.84
N ILE A 470 -24.83 -1.17 2.33
CA ILE A 470 -23.39 -0.84 2.32
C ILE A 470 -23.12 0.35 1.40
N THR A 471 -23.70 0.34 0.20
CA THR A 471 -23.59 1.46 -0.76
C THR A 471 -24.15 2.76 -0.17
N ASP A 472 -25.25 2.70 0.58
CA ASP A 472 -25.88 3.86 1.23
C ASP A 472 -25.01 4.42 2.36
N HIS A 473 -24.44 3.55 3.21
CA HIS A 473 -23.48 3.98 4.23
C HIS A 473 -22.26 4.65 3.59
N TYR A 474 -21.73 4.06 2.52
CA TYR A 474 -20.65 4.68 1.77
C TYR A 474 -21.09 6.00 1.11
N GLY A 475 -22.30 6.08 0.56
CA GLY A 475 -22.91 7.29 0.02
C GLY A 475 -23.01 8.43 1.04
N GLN A 476 -23.35 8.11 2.29
CA GLN A 476 -23.37 9.10 3.39
C GLN A 476 -21.96 9.59 3.72
N VAL A 477 -20.98 8.69 3.75
CA VAL A 477 -19.58 9.05 3.99
C VAL A 477 -19.03 9.90 2.85
N THR A 478 -19.28 9.51 1.61
CA THR A 478 -18.80 10.22 0.42
C THR A 478 -19.45 11.57 0.26
N SER A 479 -20.77 11.71 0.47
CA SER A 479 -21.47 13.00 0.45
C SER A 479 -20.99 13.95 1.55
N GLN A 480 -20.73 13.44 2.76
CA GLN A 480 -20.13 14.24 3.83
C GLN A 480 -18.70 14.67 3.52
N ARG A 481 -17.96 13.91 2.72
CA ARG A 481 -16.53 14.11 2.45
C ARG A 481 -16.22 14.64 1.04
N GLY A 482 -17.23 14.89 0.21
CA GLY A 482 -17.06 15.33 -1.19
C GLY A 482 -16.40 14.28 -2.10
N LEU A 483 -16.56 12.99 -1.80
CA LEU A 483 -15.94 11.89 -2.56
C LEU A 483 -16.87 11.37 -3.65
N GLN A 484 -16.28 10.73 -4.66
CA GLN A 484 -17.04 10.01 -5.68
C GLN A 484 -17.70 8.77 -5.07
N ASN A 485 -19.01 8.64 -5.30
CA ASN A 485 -19.75 7.47 -4.84
C ASN A 485 -19.42 6.25 -5.74
N ARG A 486 -19.32 5.08 -5.13
CA ARG A 486 -19.07 3.80 -5.82
C ARG A 486 -20.26 2.88 -5.54
N ALA A 487 -20.94 2.43 -6.59
CA ALA A 487 -21.95 1.40 -6.45
C ALA A 487 -21.27 0.06 -6.15
N LEU A 488 -21.60 -0.55 -5.01
CA LEU A 488 -21.01 -1.82 -4.59
C LEU A 488 -21.96 -2.96 -4.94
N THR A 489 -21.51 -3.86 -5.80
CA THR A 489 -22.32 -4.98 -6.28
C THR A 489 -22.38 -6.11 -5.25
N PRO A 490 -23.46 -6.92 -5.20
CA PRO A 490 -23.52 -8.08 -4.31
C PRO A 490 -22.36 -9.04 -4.52
N ARG A 491 -21.95 -9.27 -5.78
CA ARG A 491 -20.81 -10.13 -6.13
C ARG A 491 -19.49 -9.62 -5.55
N PHE A 492 -19.29 -8.30 -5.50
CA PHE A 492 -18.08 -7.71 -4.92
C PHE A 492 -18.01 -7.98 -3.41
N VAL A 493 -19.09 -7.66 -2.69
CA VAL A 493 -19.14 -7.87 -1.23
C VAL A 493 -19.02 -9.36 -0.90
N LEU A 494 -19.64 -10.24 -1.69
CA LEU A 494 -19.54 -11.69 -1.56
C LEU A 494 -18.10 -12.19 -1.71
N LEU A 495 -17.43 -11.89 -2.83
CA LEU A 495 -16.07 -12.36 -3.12
C LEU A 495 -15.05 -11.79 -2.13
N HIS A 496 -15.17 -10.51 -1.80
CA HIS A 496 -14.33 -9.85 -0.80
C HIS A 496 -14.49 -10.50 0.59
N THR A 497 -15.73 -10.67 1.04
CA THR A 497 -15.96 -11.30 2.35
C THR A 497 -15.53 -12.77 2.35
N LEU A 498 -15.75 -13.51 1.25
CA LEU A 498 -15.29 -14.88 1.11
C LEU A 498 -13.75 -14.96 1.18
N GLY A 499 -13.03 -14.04 0.53
CA GLY A 499 -11.58 -13.92 0.60
C GLY A 499 -11.09 -13.79 2.04
N HIS A 500 -11.73 -12.92 2.82
CA HIS A 500 -11.42 -12.75 4.22
C HIS A 500 -11.62 -14.01 5.07
N LEU A 501 -12.76 -14.69 4.89
CA LEU A 501 -13.08 -15.92 5.62
C LEU A 501 -12.12 -17.05 5.25
N LEU A 502 -11.80 -17.21 3.97
CA LEU A 502 -10.86 -18.22 3.49
C LEU A 502 -9.43 -17.94 3.96
N ILE A 503 -8.98 -16.68 3.96
CA ILE A 503 -7.66 -16.32 4.48
C ILE A 503 -7.54 -16.68 5.96
N ASN A 504 -8.54 -16.36 6.79
CA ASN A 504 -8.51 -16.72 8.22
C ASN A 504 -8.34 -18.23 8.44
N GLU A 505 -9.05 -19.06 7.65
CA GLU A 505 -8.89 -20.52 7.72
C GLU A 505 -7.56 -21.02 7.15
N LEU A 506 -7.13 -20.49 6.00
CA LEU A 506 -5.89 -20.92 5.33
C LEU A 506 -4.64 -20.57 6.13
N VAL A 507 -4.66 -19.44 6.86
CA VAL A 507 -3.60 -19.06 7.80
C VAL A 507 -3.42 -20.15 8.85
N PHE A 508 -4.52 -20.64 9.43
CA PHE A 508 -4.48 -21.73 10.42
C PHE A 508 -4.08 -23.07 9.79
N ALA A 509 -4.67 -23.43 8.64
CA ALA A 509 -4.45 -24.72 7.99
C ALA A 509 -3.02 -24.87 7.43
N CYS A 510 -2.43 -23.79 6.90
CA CYS A 510 -1.09 -23.78 6.33
C CYS A 510 0.00 -23.38 7.32
N GLY A 511 -0.35 -22.77 8.46
CA GLY A 511 0.60 -22.25 9.44
C GLY A 511 1.30 -20.95 9.01
N TYR A 512 0.75 -20.22 8.04
CA TYR A 512 1.22 -18.87 7.68
C TYR A 512 0.90 -17.87 8.79
N SER A 513 1.62 -16.75 8.85
CA SER A 513 1.15 -15.62 9.65
C SER A 513 -0.08 -14.97 9.01
N SER A 514 -0.95 -14.35 9.80
CA SER A 514 -2.14 -13.65 9.28
C SER A 514 -1.82 -12.52 8.30
N ALA A 515 -0.60 -11.97 8.36
CA ALA A 515 -0.14 -10.90 7.47
C ALA A 515 0.53 -11.40 6.19
N SER A 516 0.73 -12.73 6.07
CA SER A 516 1.48 -13.36 4.99
C SER A 516 0.60 -13.82 3.82
N LEU A 517 -0.72 -13.83 3.97
CA LEU A 517 -1.66 -14.10 2.89
C LEU A 517 -2.38 -12.81 2.48
N ARG A 518 -2.70 -12.68 1.21
CA ARG A 518 -3.44 -11.55 0.63
C ARG A 518 -4.45 -12.06 -0.39
N GLU A 519 -5.54 -11.31 -0.54
CA GLU A 519 -6.52 -11.52 -1.58
C GLU A 519 -6.24 -10.67 -2.83
N ARG A 520 -6.69 -11.16 -3.97
CA ARG A 520 -6.81 -10.41 -5.21
C ARG A 520 -8.19 -10.61 -5.77
N LEU A 521 -8.94 -9.52 -5.94
CA LEU A 521 -10.33 -9.57 -6.36
C LEU A 521 -10.45 -9.42 -7.89
N TYR A 522 -11.15 -10.35 -8.53
CA TYR A 522 -11.51 -10.30 -9.94
C TYR A 522 -13.02 -10.13 -10.05
N VAL A 523 -13.49 -8.89 -10.00
CA VAL A 523 -14.92 -8.58 -9.96
C VAL A 523 -15.28 -7.53 -11.00
N SER A 524 -16.17 -7.89 -11.92
CA SER A 524 -16.68 -6.96 -12.94
C SER A 524 -18.01 -7.45 -13.49
N THR A 525 -18.92 -6.50 -13.77
CA THR A 525 -20.19 -6.69 -14.48
C THR A 525 -20.14 -6.13 -15.91
N THR A 526 -19.00 -5.56 -16.32
CA THR A 526 -18.84 -4.94 -17.64
C THR A 526 -18.92 -6.00 -18.73
N ALA A 527 -19.74 -5.77 -19.75
CA ALA A 527 -19.89 -6.69 -20.87
C ALA A 527 -18.56 -6.92 -21.60
N GLY A 528 -18.16 -8.18 -21.80
CA GLY A 528 -16.88 -8.56 -22.40
C GLY A 528 -15.70 -8.54 -21.44
N ARG A 529 -15.91 -8.15 -20.18
CA ARG A 529 -14.93 -8.18 -19.08
C ARG A 529 -15.56 -8.69 -17.78
N GLU A 530 -16.51 -9.61 -17.86
CA GLU A 530 -17.19 -10.15 -16.69
C GLU A 530 -16.23 -11.01 -15.86
N MET A 531 -16.18 -10.73 -14.57
CA MET A 531 -15.30 -11.44 -13.63
C MET A 531 -16.03 -11.75 -12.32
N ALA A 532 -15.81 -12.95 -11.81
CA ALA A 532 -16.33 -13.44 -10.54
C ALA A 532 -15.31 -14.38 -9.86
N GLY A 533 -14.05 -13.93 -9.82
CA GLY A 533 -12.92 -14.69 -9.31
C GLY A 533 -12.29 -14.07 -8.07
N LEU A 534 -11.56 -14.90 -7.33
CA LEU A 534 -10.78 -14.55 -6.15
C LEU A 534 -9.47 -15.34 -6.19
N LEU A 535 -8.34 -14.68 -6.02
CA LEU A 535 -7.06 -15.33 -5.78
C LEU A 535 -6.62 -15.06 -4.34
N VAL A 536 -6.34 -16.12 -3.58
CA VAL A 536 -5.67 -16.02 -2.27
C VAL A 536 -4.24 -16.48 -2.44
N TYR A 537 -3.28 -15.63 -2.10
CA TYR A 537 -1.87 -15.87 -2.39
C TYR A 537 -0.94 -15.34 -1.30
N THR A 538 0.31 -15.80 -1.31
CA THR A 538 1.33 -15.35 -0.36
C THR A 538 1.77 -13.91 -0.66
N ALA A 539 1.78 -13.06 0.36
CA ALA A 539 2.07 -11.62 0.30
C ALA A 539 3.48 -11.24 0.76
N ALA A 540 4.25 -12.17 1.34
CA ALA A 540 5.55 -11.91 1.95
C ALA A 540 6.56 -13.05 1.63
N GLY A 541 7.24 -12.96 0.49
CA GLY A 541 8.25 -13.95 0.09
C GLY A 541 9.60 -13.81 0.81
N ASP A 542 9.82 -12.74 1.59
CA ASP A 542 11.10 -12.41 2.23
C ASP A 542 11.31 -13.01 3.63
N SER A 543 10.24 -13.53 4.25
CA SER A 543 10.25 -13.98 5.65
C SER A 543 9.64 -15.35 5.88
N GLU A 544 8.74 -15.78 5.01
CA GLU A 544 8.13 -17.12 5.03
C GLU A 544 8.29 -17.70 3.63
N GLY A 545 9.31 -18.54 3.42
CA GLY A 545 9.47 -19.23 2.14
C GLY A 545 8.20 -20.00 1.78
N THR A 546 7.90 -20.11 0.48
CA THR A 546 6.79 -20.94 0.02
C THR A 546 7.10 -22.41 0.33
N MET A 547 6.25 -23.06 1.11
CA MET A 547 6.43 -24.48 1.49
C MET A 547 5.44 -25.40 0.74
N GLY A 548 4.75 -24.91 -0.29
CA GLY A 548 3.70 -25.68 -0.98
C GLY A 548 2.43 -25.81 -0.15
N GLY A 549 2.22 -24.93 0.85
CA GLY A 549 1.09 -24.99 1.77
C GLY A 549 -0.24 -24.74 1.07
N LEU A 550 -0.35 -23.62 0.34
CA LEU A 550 -1.54 -23.26 -0.43
C LEU A 550 -1.76 -24.24 -1.58
N VAL A 551 -0.70 -24.64 -2.29
CA VAL A 551 -0.76 -25.65 -3.36
C VAL A 551 -1.34 -26.97 -2.85
N ARG A 552 -0.91 -27.42 -1.67
CA ARG A 552 -1.46 -28.60 -1.03
C ARG A 552 -2.93 -28.41 -0.66
N MET A 553 -3.31 -27.23 -0.17
CA MET A 553 -4.69 -26.92 0.20
C MET A 553 -5.63 -26.77 -1.00
N ALA A 554 -5.10 -26.50 -2.20
CA ALA A 554 -5.89 -26.45 -3.43
C ALA A 554 -6.46 -27.82 -3.86
N ARG A 555 -5.96 -28.93 -3.31
CA ARG A 555 -6.47 -30.28 -3.61
C ARG A 555 -7.94 -30.42 -3.18
N PRO A 556 -8.80 -31.10 -3.95
CA PRO A 556 -10.25 -31.13 -3.72
C PRO A 556 -10.68 -31.42 -2.28
N ASP A 557 -10.16 -32.48 -1.65
CA ASP A 557 -10.56 -32.89 -0.29
C ASP A 557 -10.10 -31.88 0.79
N ASN A 558 -8.89 -31.35 0.64
CA ASN A 558 -8.34 -30.35 1.55
C ASN A 558 -9.12 -29.04 1.43
N LEU A 559 -9.39 -28.61 0.19
CA LEU A 559 -10.10 -27.38 -0.07
C LEU A 559 -11.54 -27.46 0.44
N ARG A 560 -12.21 -28.60 0.25
CA ARG A 560 -13.52 -28.85 0.82
C ARG A 560 -13.50 -28.67 2.34
N SER A 561 -12.48 -29.19 3.02
CA SER A 561 -12.35 -29.05 4.47
C SER A 561 -12.18 -27.58 4.89
N VAL A 562 -11.38 -26.80 4.16
CA VAL A 562 -11.22 -25.34 4.39
C VAL A 562 -12.54 -24.61 4.22
N PHE A 563 -13.26 -24.86 3.13
CA PHE A 563 -14.58 -24.25 2.92
C PHE A 563 -15.57 -24.68 4.00
N ALA A 564 -15.52 -25.93 4.48
CA ALA A 564 -16.35 -26.42 5.58
C ALA A 564 -16.18 -25.54 6.81
N SER A 565 -14.93 -25.39 7.24
CA SER A 565 -14.58 -24.63 8.44
C SER A 565 -14.92 -23.15 8.25
N ALA A 566 -14.50 -22.54 7.12
CA ALA A 566 -14.73 -21.12 6.85
C ALA A 566 -16.22 -20.76 6.89
N ILE A 567 -17.06 -21.58 6.25
CA ILE A 567 -18.51 -21.36 6.22
C ILE A 567 -19.15 -21.66 7.57
N SER A 568 -18.71 -22.72 8.27
CA SER A 568 -19.19 -23.04 9.61
C SER A 568 -18.89 -21.92 10.61
N ASP A 569 -17.66 -21.44 10.65
CA ASP A 569 -17.22 -20.39 11.57
C ASP A 569 -17.85 -19.04 11.23
N ALA A 570 -18.07 -18.79 9.93
CA ALA A 570 -18.82 -17.63 9.48
C ALA A 570 -20.31 -17.66 9.87
N ARG A 571 -20.90 -18.78 10.29
CA ARG A 571 -22.30 -18.81 10.79
C ARG A 571 -22.44 -18.16 12.16
N TRP A 572 -21.41 -18.19 13.00
CA TRP A 572 -21.50 -17.64 14.37
C TRP A 572 -20.24 -16.88 14.78
N CYS A 573 -20.39 -15.57 14.99
CA CYS A 573 -19.34 -14.72 15.54
C CYS A 573 -19.42 -14.68 17.08
N SER A 574 -18.28 -14.60 17.75
CA SER A 574 -18.19 -14.41 19.20
C SER A 574 -18.90 -13.14 19.72
N THR A 575 -19.14 -12.18 18.82
CA THR A 575 -19.82 -10.91 19.12
C THR A 575 -21.28 -10.92 18.66
N ASP A 576 -21.84 -12.07 18.26
CA ASP A 576 -23.27 -12.17 17.96
C ASP A 576 -24.15 -12.09 19.21
N PRO A 577 -25.37 -11.52 19.08
CA PRO A 577 -26.01 -11.02 17.86
C PRO A 577 -25.61 -9.60 17.46
N VAL A 578 -24.76 -8.91 18.23
CA VAL A 578 -24.37 -7.52 17.97
C VAL A 578 -23.70 -7.38 16.59
N CYS A 579 -22.82 -8.31 16.23
CA CYS A 579 -22.15 -8.28 14.93
C CYS A 579 -23.15 -8.39 13.75
N MET A 580 -24.08 -9.36 13.80
CA MET A 580 -25.03 -9.57 12.69
C MET A 580 -26.19 -8.56 12.67
N ASP A 581 -26.81 -8.28 13.83
CA ASP A 581 -28.04 -7.49 13.90
C ASP A 581 -27.75 -6.00 14.11
N ALA A 582 -26.92 -5.63 15.08
CA ALA A 582 -26.59 -4.23 15.30
C ALA A 582 -25.64 -3.69 14.21
N GLY A 583 -24.83 -4.57 13.62
CA GLY A 583 -24.01 -4.28 12.45
C GLY A 583 -24.81 -3.84 11.22
N GLU A 584 -26.12 -4.10 11.16
CA GLU A 584 -26.97 -3.59 10.07
C GLU A 584 -26.97 -2.06 9.95
N LYS A 585 -26.63 -1.34 11.03
CA LYS A 585 -26.51 0.13 11.05
C LYS A 585 -25.16 0.64 10.56
N GLY A 586 -24.28 -0.27 10.13
CA GLY A 586 -22.91 0.04 9.74
C GLY A 586 -21.95 -0.11 10.91
N GLN A 587 -20.83 -0.80 10.67
CA GLN A 587 -19.70 -0.91 11.59
C GLN A 587 -18.37 -0.94 10.83
N GLY A 588 -17.27 -1.04 11.56
CA GLY A 588 -15.92 -1.07 10.97
C GLY A 588 -15.50 0.27 10.37
N PRO A 589 -14.45 0.27 9.53
CA PRO A 589 -13.95 1.46 8.86
C PRO A 589 -15.07 2.16 8.08
N ASP A 590 -15.21 3.47 8.29
CA ASP A 590 -16.24 4.31 7.68
C ASP A 590 -17.69 3.83 7.90
N SER A 591 -17.94 2.95 8.87
CA SER A 591 -19.26 2.30 9.08
C SER A 591 -19.78 1.56 7.84
N CYS A 592 -18.87 1.11 6.97
CA CYS A 592 -19.18 0.51 5.67
C CYS A 592 -19.25 -1.03 5.71
N ASN A 593 -19.21 -1.65 6.89
CA ASN A 593 -19.41 -3.10 7.04
C ASN A 593 -20.77 -3.39 7.66
N LEU A 594 -21.37 -4.53 7.30
CA LEU A 594 -22.57 -5.06 7.97
C LEU A 594 -22.15 -6.13 8.98
N ALA A 595 -22.33 -7.43 8.71
CA ALA A 595 -21.98 -8.49 9.64
C ALA A 595 -20.49 -8.88 9.55
N ALA A 596 -19.58 -7.94 9.83
CA ALA A 596 -18.14 -8.15 9.79
C ALA A 596 -17.41 -7.32 10.87
N CYS A 597 -16.69 -8.00 11.76
CA CYS A 597 -15.92 -7.40 12.84
C CYS A 597 -14.56 -8.11 13.04
N HIS A 598 -13.72 -7.59 13.94
CA HIS A 598 -12.42 -8.19 14.26
C HIS A 598 -12.50 -9.65 14.71
N GLY A 599 -13.62 -10.07 15.28
CA GLY A 599 -13.81 -11.45 15.73
C GLY A 599 -14.17 -12.45 14.64
N CYS A 600 -14.41 -12.04 13.39
CA CYS A 600 -14.81 -12.97 12.32
C CYS A 600 -14.21 -12.70 10.94
N ALA A 601 -14.09 -11.44 10.52
CA ALA A 601 -13.83 -11.12 9.13
C ALA A 601 -12.70 -10.12 8.89
N LEU A 602 -12.31 -9.29 9.87
CA LEU A 602 -11.25 -8.31 9.59
C LEU A 602 -9.87 -8.96 9.54
N LEU A 603 -9.08 -8.57 8.54
CA LEU A 603 -7.70 -9.02 8.31
C LEU A 603 -6.66 -7.93 8.62
N PRO A 604 -5.37 -8.26 8.73
CA PRO A 604 -4.31 -7.26 8.69
C PRO A 604 -4.37 -6.40 7.42
N GLU A 605 -3.91 -5.14 7.51
CA GLU A 605 -3.94 -4.19 6.39
C GLU A 605 -3.19 -4.68 5.15
N THR A 606 -2.12 -5.45 5.32
CA THR A 606 -1.33 -6.02 4.22
C THR A 606 -2.05 -7.12 3.44
N SER A 607 -3.17 -7.63 3.95
CA SER A 607 -3.89 -8.78 3.40
C SER A 607 -5.14 -8.41 2.59
N CYS A 608 -5.71 -7.23 2.82
CA CYS A 608 -6.93 -6.75 2.16
C CYS A 608 -6.60 -5.68 1.11
N GLU A 609 -7.26 -5.70 -0.05
CA GLU A 609 -7.12 -4.65 -1.08
C GLU A 609 -7.97 -3.40 -0.77
N GLU A 610 -9.01 -3.55 0.05
CA GLU A 610 -10.05 -2.53 0.30
C GLU A 610 -10.01 -1.96 1.73
N PHE A 611 -8.92 -2.21 2.47
CA PHE A 611 -8.71 -1.73 3.84
C PHE A 611 -9.84 -2.13 4.82
N ASN A 612 -10.30 -3.38 4.73
CA ASN A 612 -11.36 -3.93 5.59
C ASN A 612 -12.71 -3.19 5.50
N ARG A 613 -13.01 -2.53 4.37
CA ARG A 613 -14.31 -1.91 4.08
C ARG A 613 -15.20 -2.85 3.28
N PHE A 614 -16.52 -2.63 3.28
CA PHE A 614 -17.46 -3.33 2.40
C PHE A 614 -17.55 -4.84 2.63
N LEU A 615 -17.54 -5.26 3.90
CA LEU A 615 -17.60 -6.67 4.32
C LEU A 615 -18.96 -7.02 4.93
N ASP A 616 -19.46 -8.22 4.62
CA ASP A 616 -20.68 -8.77 5.21
C ASP A 616 -20.79 -10.30 5.07
N ARG A 617 -20.62 -11.04 6.17
CA ARG A 617 -20.79 -12.50 6.14
C ARG A 617 -22.24 -12.93 5.88
N GLY A 618 -23.21 -12.03 6.05
CA GLY A 618 -24.61 -12.29 5.72
C GLY A 618 -24.85 -12.64 4.26
N LEU A 619 -24.12 -12.03 3.33
CA LEU A 619 -24.17 -12.41 1.91
C LEU A 619 -23.47 -13.74 1.60
N VAL A 620 -22.57 -14.20 2.48
CA VAL A 620 -21.89 -15.50 2.35
C VAL A 620 -22.78 -16.63 2.89
N VAL A 621 -23.20 -16.53 4.16
CA VAL A 621 -23.83 -17.64 4.91
C VAL A 621 -25.31 -17.44 5.22
N GLY A 622 -25.86 -16.26 4.96
CA GLY A 622 -27.20 -15.87 5.38
C GLY A 622 -27.19 -15.10 6.70
N THR A 623 -28.36 -14.56 7.06
CA THR A 623 -28.57 -13.84 8.32
C THR A 623 -29.42 -14.68 9.28
N PHE A 624 -29.52 -14.30 10.55
CA PHE A 624 -30.43 -14.96 11.48
C PHE A 624 -31.91 -14.83 11.07
N ALA A 625 -32.28 -13.70 10.45
CA ALA A 625 -33.64 -13.46 9.96
C ALA A 625 -33.94 -14.18 8.64
N ASP A 626 -32.94 -14.27 7.76
CA ASP A 626 -33.02 -14.97 6.48
C ASP A 626 -31.77 -15.84 6.24
N PRO A 627 -31.79 -17.11 6.71
CA PRO A 627 -30.69 -18.04 6.50
C PRO A 627 -30.49 -18.44 5.02
N ALA A 628 -31.52 -18.28 4.18
CA ALA A 628 -31.44 -18.62 2.75
C ALA A 628 -30.82 -17.50 1.90
N LEU A 629 -30.54 -16.34 2.50
CA LEU A 629 -29.95 -15.18 1.83
C LEU A 629 -28.55 -15.48 1.26
N GLY A 630 -27.71 -16.20 1.98
CA GLY A 630 -26.30 -16.38 1.64
C GLY A 630 -26.07 -17.22 0.39
N TYR A 631 -25.04 -16.89 -0.39
CA TYR A 631 -24.65 -17.66 -1.57
C TYR A 631 -24.29 -19.12 -1.24
N PHE A 632 -23.67 -19.35 -0.07
CA PHE A 632 -23.29 -20.66 0.46
C PHE A 632 -24.30 -21.21 1.48
N SER A 633 -25.53 -20.70 1.53
CA SER A 633 -26.58 -21.18 2.46
C SER A 633 -26.90 -22.68 2.31
N THR A 634 -26.73 -23.22 1.10
CA THR A 634 -26.96 -24.65 0.81
C THR A 634 -25.72 -25.53 0.94
N PHE A 635 -24.58 -24.95 1.34
CA PHE A 635 -23.34 -25.70 1.55
C PHE A 635 -23.40 -26.41 2.91
N ALA A 636 -23.25 -27.73 2.88
CA ALA A 636 -23.42 -28.62 4.04
C ALA A 636 -22.16 -28.68 4.90
#